data_AF-A0A429C3C5-F1
#
_entry.id   AF-A0A429C3C5-F1
#
_cell.length_a   1.000
_cell.length_b   1.000
_cell.length_c   1.000
_cell.angle_alpha   90.00
_cell.angle_beta   90.00
_cell.angle_gamma   90.00
#
_symmetry.space_group_name_H-M   'P 1'
#
loop_
_entity.id
_entity.type
_entity.pdbx_description
1 polymer ?
#
loop_
_entity_poly.entity_id
_entity_poly.type
_entity_poly.pdbx_seq_one_letter_code
_entity_poly.pdbx_strand_id
1 'polypeptide(L)'
;MAEDSAAALVADRCGAHLLVRERHETVDHAGRFAWPPVVDGQLFVLVSPVAARNPSVFGVLPDLVGVARRETGALTVRIGLPRLGAQTAIAQRLADRLGTDLFAADGGFLDRPGAALLAGHGTGGTGWRLFRPGQGAEFGGMRHPRPGWETAVAAQPFVRGPVAVDPVPAGLVVRDLRTTPTKLSDPVAWIPVDPRAPRVFVGGQGVAPSPASVAEVLRSLPESFVLVPGEPAVAGYAWLAETTLRLGRDLVIVPGGFSTAGPGNRPPRTRFPSFATFLRQPMGGGDQMVLDVVPPPAGWERVGPSTYRLDDVRADVVPSGLVVRSGAADPASTALPFDPAGWTLQLGTPGSRVDRALLHAVEKLLSGLDPALRARARFRVAGEPDDSTRTVLSRLAAAGGPSTAKAAPHRNPAPVNPAPAPTAQAPAAPAAEPVTPAAPPNAPAVPSVAAAARIATMSAMPIPTVSGMPGTRPGPAEEAPPARREESAPAPPAHPRPVTPPATGGPPGAPEPSPYPPEPLVPPAAQGSPGLAGPDPAPGTPPVPVAPRRDPLSVAPGPTPLAVADRGSKATEQASFTAAAGHDFSEALATVNAALATWPSMRQDDSAGVKADYAAVCLFLGEGRGGAQAVNGAVRSGQENGLPGQLECLSSGIRRLPMHRRPVLRQSRSDEPVEPGSVHVEPGFLTASLDLDVTVTDAAVDVLIWPATARRTTELLGQRTPDEVVFGAGARFKALAVRRADDSEDPDIEGPRAPRIAVLLRELAPGEVPGDTTELDERDQRALGKLDAVLARRRKNALRLVDGPGAVARLTSPLVEWDAETMVTPGRAGGHSTVMAS
;
A
#
# COMPACT_ATOMS: atom_id res chain seq x y z
N MET A 1 -1.31 -27.57 -33.80
CA MET A 1 -2.58 -26.89 -33.44
C MET A 1 -2.95 -27.14 -31.97
N ALA A 2 -3.60 -28.27 -31.63
CA ALA A 2 -4.05 -28.51 -30.25
C ALA A 2 -2.89 -28.68 -29.25
N GLU A 3 -1.84 -29.40 -29.64
CA GLU A 3 -0.65 -29.65 -28.81
C GLU A 3 0.18 -28.38 -28.57
N ASP A 4 0.34 -27.51 -29.57
CA ASP A 4 0.97 -26.17 -29.40
C ASP A 4 0.25 -25.34 -28.33
N SER A 5 -1.09 -25.33 -28.36
CA SER A 5 -1.93 -24.60 -27.41
C SER A 5 -1.81 -25.13 -25.97
N ALA A 6 -1.40 -26.40 -25.80
CA ALA A 6 -1.11 -27.00 -24.49
C ALA A 6 0.33 -26.69 -24.03
N ALA A 7 1.31 -26.75 -24.93
CA ALA A 7 2.72 -26.41 -24.64
C ALA A 7 2.92 -24.92 -24.24
N ALA A 8 1.96 -24.06 -24.60
CA ALA A 8 1.89 -22.66 -24.23
C ALA A 8 1.57 -22.40 -22.74
N LEU A 9 1.04 -23.37 -21.97
CA LEU A 9 0.72 -23.20 -20.55
C LEU A 9 1.87 -23.68 -19.64
N VAL A 10 2.10 -22.96 -18.55
CA VAL A 10 3.11 -23.28 -17.52
C VAL A 10 2.55 -23.10 -16.11
N ALA A 11 3.16 -23.77 -15.14
CA ALA A 11 2.82 -23.65 -13.73
C ALA A 11 4.05 -23.27 -12.90
N ASP A 12 4.10 -22.03 -12.41
CA ASP A 12 5.19 -21.52 -11.60
C ASP A 12 4.89 -21.68 -10.10
N ARG A 13 5.93 -21.93 -9.29
CA ARG A 13 5.83 -21.93 -7.82
C ARG A 13 5.85 -20.49 -7.29
N CYS A 14 4.90 -20.18 -6.41
CA CYS A 14 4.82 -18.90 -5.69
C CYS A 14 4.80 -19.18 -4.18
N GLY A 15 5.97 -19.50 -3.63
CA GLY A 15 6.09 -20.08 -2.29
C GLY A 15 5.41 -21.45 -2.23
N ALA A 16 4.51 -21.65 -1.26
CA ALA A 16 3.70 -22.87 -1.16
C ALA A 16 2.60 -22.99 -2.25
N HIS A 17 2.29 -21.88 -2.94
CA HIS A 17 1.20 -21.79 -3.91
C HIS A 17 1.66 -22.03 -5.35
N LEU A 18 0.70 -22.10 -6.28
CA LEU A 18 0.93 -22.30 -7.71
C LEU A 18 0.30 -21.18 -8.54
N LEU A 19 1.01 -20.67 -9.54
CA LEU A 19 0.50 -19.79 -10.59
C LEU A 19 0.47 -20.54 -11.92
N VAL A 20 -0.72 -20.77 -12.48
CA VAL A 20 -0.90 -21.29 -13.84
C VAL A 20 -1.12 -20.12 -14.79
N ARG A 21 -0.21 -19.94 -15.74
CA ARG A 21 -0.18 -18.82 -16.70
C ARG A 21 0.22 -19.29 -18.11
N GLU A 22 0.15 -18.41 -19.09
CA GLU A 22 0.80 -18.69 -20.38
C GLU A 22 2.31 -18.41 -20.30
N ARG A 23 3.12 -19.18 -21.04
CA ARG A 23 4.58 -19.14 -21.04
C ARG A 23 5.14 -17.74 -21.36
N HIS A 24 4.46 -17.02 -22.25
CA HIS A 24 4.81 -15.67 -22.70
C HIS A 24 4.17 -14.56 -21.86
N GLU A 25 3.29 -14.89 -20.91
CA GLU A 25 2.72 -13.94 -19.97
C GLU A 25 3.76 -13.56 -18.91
N THR A 26 4.04 -12.27 -18.75
CA THR A 26 5.00 -11.79 -17.75
C THR A 26 4.47 -11.98 -16.32
N VAL A 27 5.39 -12.25 -15.38
CA VAL A 27 5.07 -12.72 -14.02
C VAL A 27 4.54 -11.59 -13.10
N ASP A 28 4.26 -10.41 -13.64
CA ASP A 28 3.67 -9.23 -12.99
C ASP A 28 2.43 -9.59 -12.11
N HIS A 29 1.59 -10.52 -12.59
CA HIS A 29 0.45 -11.05 -11.82
C HIS A 29 0.82 -11.58 -10.42
N ALA A 30 2.00 -12.20 -10.25
CA ALA A 30 2.43 -12.71 -8.95
C ALA A 30 2.78 -11.60 -7.93
N GLY A 31 3.10 -10.40 -8.41
CA GLY A 31 3.35 -9.21 -7.60
C GLY A 31 2.12 -8.34 -7.35
N ARG A 32 1.04 -8.51 -8.14
CA ARG A 32 -0.26 -7.84 -7.93
C ARG A 32 -1.21 -8.63 -7.05
N PHE A 33 -1.17 -9.97 -7.14
CA PHE A 33 -2.06 -10.84 -6.39
C PHE A 33 -1.64 -10.96 -4.91
N ALA A 34 -2.58 -10.76 -3.99
CA ALA A 34 -2.34 -11.02 -2.58
C ALA A 34 -2.48 -12.53 -2.27
N TRP A 35 -1.35 -13.24 -2.34
CA TRP A 35 -1.29 -14.66 -1.99
C TRP A 35 -1.88 -14.92 -0.60
N PRO A 36 -2.78 -15.91 -0.43
CA PRO A 36 -3.35 -16.22 0.87
C PRO A 36 -2.27 -16.74 1.83
N PRO A 37 -2.46 -16.66 3.15
CA PRO A 37 -1.63 -17.42 4.09
C PRO A 37 -1.75 -18.92 3.78
N VAL A 38 -0.64 -19.65 3.97
CA VAL A 38 -0.59 -21.10 3.77
C VAL A 38 -1.50 -21.80 4.78
N VAL A 39 -2.17 -22.87 4.35
CA VAL A 39 -3.01 -23.73 5.21
C VAL A 39 -2.59 -25.16 4.99
N ASP A 40 -2.27 -25.88 6.07
CA ASP A 40 -1.78 -27.24 6.01
C ASP A 40 -2.76 -28.16 5.26
N GLY A 41 -2.22 -28.98 4.36
CA GLY A 41 -3.02 -29.87 3.50
C GLY A 41 -3.84 -29.16 2.39
N GLN A 42 -3.67 -27.85 2.15
CA GLN A 42 -4.35 -27.12 1.07
C GLN A 42 -3.37 -26.51 0.07
N LEU A 43 -3.55 -26.78 -1.22
CA LEU A 43 -2.83 -26.10 -2.30
C LEU A 43 -3.73 -25.04 -2.95
N PHE A 44 -3.34 -23.76 -2.86
CA PHE A 44 -3.97 -22.70 -3.64
C PHE A 44 -3.30 -22.58 -5.02
N VAL A 45 -4.13 -22.51 -6.06
CA VAL A 45 -3.74 -22.43 -7.48
C VAL A 45 -4.41 -21.21 -8.10
N LEU A 46 -3.64 -20.18 -8.43
CA LEU A 46 -4.14 -19.05 -9.21
C LEU A 46 -4.08 -19.41 -10.69
N VAL A 47 -5.16 -19.17 -11.45
CA VAL A 47 -5.14 -19.26 -12.92
C VAL A 47 -5.19 -17.84 -13.48
N SER A 48 -4.22 -17.47 -14.30
CA SER A 48 -4.11 -16.10 -14.81
C SER A 48 -5.29 -15.72 -15.73
N PRO A 49 -5.62 -14.42 -15.87
CA PRO A 49 -6.64 -13.97 -16.81
C PRO A 49 -6.30 -14.24 -18.29
N VAL A 50 -5.05 -14.60 -18.63
CA VAL A 50 -4.67 -15.00 -19.99
C VAL A 50 -4.85 -16.52 -20.14
N ALA A 51 -4.28 -17.33 -19.25
CA ALA A 51 -4.48 -18.78 -19.24
C ALA A 51 -5.95 -19.19 -19.13
N ALA A 52 -6.77 -18.43 -18.41
CA ALA A 52 -8.22 -18.62 -18.32
C ALA A 52 -8.97 -18.49 -19.66
N ARG A 53 -8.35 -17.89 -20.70
CA ARG A 53 -8.89 -17.76 -22.06
C ARG A 53 -8.32 -18.81 -23.03
N ASN A 54 -7.30 -19.56 -22.65
CA ASN A 54 -6.73 -20.63 -23.46
C ASN A 54 -7.68 -21.86 -23.46
N PRO A 55 -8.17 -22.34 -24.62
CA PRO A 55 -9.10 -23.47 -24.67
C PRO A 55 -8.58 -24.76 -24.04
N SER A 56 -7.25 -24.96 -24.02
CA SER A 56 -6.60 -26.16 -23.48
C SER A 56 -6.51 -26.15 -21.95
N VAL A 57 -6.80 -25.03 -21.26
CA VAL A 57 -6.53 -24.88 -19.82
C VAL A 57 -7.17 -25.97 -18.98
N PHE A 58 -8.45 -26.29 -19.18
CA PHE A 58 -9.14 -27.35 -18.43
C PHE A 58 -8.68 -28.77 -18.79
N GLY A 59 -8.03 -28.95 -19.93
CA GLY A 59 -7.40 -30.22 -20.31
C GLY A 59 -6.08 -30.46 -19.57
N VAL A 60 -5.25 -29.42 -19.42
CA VAL A 60 -3.88 -29.51 -18.88
C VAL A 60 -3.82 -29.27 -17.36
N LEU A 61 -4.77 -28.51 -16.80
CA LEU A 61 -4.78 -28.10 -15.40
C LEU A 61 -4.72 -29.26 -14.37
N PRO A 62 -5.41 -30.42 -14.56
CA PRO A 62 -5.31 -31.54 -13.62
C PRO A 62 -3.90 -32.11 -13.50
N ASP A 63 -3.11 -32.06 -14.57
CA ASP A 63 -1.80 -32.70 -14.63
C ASP A 63 -0.73 -31.78 -14.00
N LEU A 64 -0.76 -30.48 -14.33
CA LEU A 64 0.06 -29.44 -13.68
C LEU A 64 -0.19 -29.37 -12.17
N VAL A 65 -1.46 -29.30 -11.76
CA VAL A 65 -1.84 -29.26 -10.34
C VAL A 65 -1.58 -30.59 -9.66
N GLY A 66 -1.74 -31.72 -10.37
CA GLY A 66 -1.47 -33.06 -9.85
C GLY A 66 0.00 -33.27 -9.46
N VAL A 67 0.95 -32.72 -10.25
CA VAL A 67 2.38 -32.69 -9.87
C VAL A 67 2.58 -31.86 -8.60
N ALA A 68 2.17 -30.58 -8.63
CA ALA A 68 2.39 -29.67 -7.51
C ALA A 68 1.73 -30.12 -6.19
N ARG A 69 0.61 -30.85 -6.26
CA ARG A 69 -0.10 -31.42 -5.11
C ARG A 69 0.65 -32.61 -4.49
N ARG A 70 1.26 -33.48 -5.30
CA ARG A 70 2.07 -34.61 -4.81
C ARG A 70 3.33 -34.12 -4.08
N GLU A 71 3.96 -33.07 -4.60
CA GLU A 71 5.12 -32.42 -3.99
C GLU A 71 4.81 -31.77 -2.62
N THR A 72 3.63 -31.17 -2.45
CA THR A 72 3.24 -30.53 -1.17
C THR A 72 2.49 -31.45 -0.21
N GLY A 73 2.14 -32.68 -0.62
CA GLY A 73 1.27 -33.58 0.13
C GLY A 73 -0.15 -33.04 0.36
N ALA A 74 -0.61 -32.07 -0.43
CA ALA A 74 -1.89 -31.41 -0.19
C ALA A 74 -3.09 -32.35 -0.45
N LEU A 75 -4.02 -32.37 0.51
CA LEU A 75 -5.23 -33.20 0.50
C LEU A 75 -6.40 -32.52 -0.23
N THR A 76 -6.36 -31.20 -0.33
CA THR A 76 -7.37 -30.37 -0.99
C THR A 76 -6.72 -29.34 -1.91
N VAL A 77 -7.44 -28.95 -2.96
CA VAL A 77 -7.01 -27.93 -3.92
C VAL A 77 -8.02 -26.79 -3.93
N ARG A 78 -7.55 -25.54 -4.04
CA ARG A 78 -8.41 -24.37 -4.26
C ARG A 78 -7.97 -23.62 -5.51
N ILE A 79 -8.81 -23.63 -6.54
CA ILE A 79 -8.52 -22.97 -7.81
C ILE A 79 -9.12 -21.56 -7.78
N GLY A 80 -8.23 -20.56 -7.71
CA GLY A 80 -8.52 -19.15 -7.95
C GLY A 80 -8.73 -18.89 -9.43
N LEU A 81 -9.90 -19.30 -9.94
CA LEU A 81 -10.40 -18.99 -11.28
C LEU A 81 -11.85 -18.50 -11.15
N PRO A 82 -12.14 -17.22 -11.48
CA PRO A 82 -13.50 -16.69 -11.41
C PRO A 82 -14.52 -17.53 -12.18
N ARG A 83 -15.70 -17.74 -11.58
CA ARG A 83 -16.84 -18.48 -12.13
C ARG A 83 -16.61 -19.96 -12.45
N LEU A 84 -15.50 -20.56 -11.99
CA LEU A 84 -15.30 -22.00 -12.14
C LEU A 84 -16.35 -22.81 -11.35
N GLY A 85 -16.73 -22.36 -10.15
CA GLY A 85 -17.77 -23.00 -9.32
C GLY A 85 -19.20 -22.91 -9.90
N ALA A 86 -19.46 -21.97 -10.82
CA ALA A 86 -20.72 -21.92 -11.57
C ALA A 86 -20.72 -22.94 -12.72
N GLN A 87 -19.55 -23.27 -13.27
CA GLN A 87 -19.37 -24.26 -14.33
C GLN A 87 -19.26 -25.67 -13.73
N THR A 88 -20.31 -26.11 -13.04
CA THR A 88 -20.30 -27.31 -12.18
C THR A 88 -19.78 -28.57 -12.87
N ALA A 89 -20.18 -28.82 -14.12
CA ALA A 89 -19.72 -29.99 -14.89
C ALA A 89 -18.23 -29.92 -15.28
N ILE A 90 -17.61 -28.74 -15.34
CA ILE A 90 -16.16 -28.58 -15.57
C ILE A 90 -15.42 -28.76 -14.24
N ALA A 91 -15.86 -28.04 -13.19
CA ALA A 91 -15.26 -28.15 -11.87
C ALA A 91 -15.33 -29.57 -11.28
N GLN A 92 -16.45 -30.29 -11.48
CA GLN A 92 -16.57 -31.68 -11.06
C GLN A 92 -15.57 -32.58 -11.80
N ARG A 93 -15.46 -32.48 -13.14
CA ARG A 93 -14.47 -33.25 -13.91
C ARG A 93 -13.01 -32.94 -13.52
N LEU A 94 -12.72 -31.71 -13.07
CA LEU A 94 -11.40 -31.38 -12.50
C LEU A 94 -11.18 -32.10 -11.16
N ALA A 95 -12.17 -32.10 -10.26
CA ALA A 95 -12.10 -32.82 -8.98
C ALA A 95 -11.93 -34.35 -9.21
N ASP A 96 -12.72 -34.91 -10.12
CA ASP A 96 -12.68 -36.33 -10.51
C ASP A 96 -11.29 -36.70 -11.09
N ARG A 97 -10.76 -35.93 -12.05
CA ARG A 97 -9.43 -36.16 -12.63
C ARG A 97 -8.29 -35.97 -11.64
N LEU A 98 -8.42 -35.04 -10.70
CA LEU A 98 -7.42 -34.83 -9.65
C LEU A 98 -7.49 -35.91 -8.56
N GLY A 99 -8.64 -36.53 -8.34
CA GLY A 99 -8.89 -37.45 -7.22
C GLY A 99 -8.72 -36.74 -5.87
N THR A 100 -9.25 -35.53 -5.73
CA THR A 100 -9.04 -34.65 -4.56
C THR A 100 -10.21 -33.69 -4.37
N ASP A 101 -10.47 -33.25 -3.13
CA ASP A 101 -11.46 -32.22 -2.85
C ASP A 101 -11.03 -30.86 -3.44
N LEU A 102 -11.88 -30.30 -4.31
CA LEU A 102 -11.64 -29.07 -5.04
C LEU A 102 -12.58 -27.94 -4.59
N PHE A 103 -12.02 -26.80 -4.21
CA PHE A 103 -12.75 -25.55 -4.00
C PHE A 103 -12.61 -24.61 -5.21
N ALA A 104 -13.74 -24.07 -5.69
CA ALA A 104 -13.78 -23.10 -6.78
C ALA A 104 -14.84 -22.00 -6.55
N ALA A 105 -14.52 -20.74 -6.87
CA ALA A 105 -15.45 -19.62 -6.71
C ALA A 105 -16.56 -19.66 -7.79
N ASP A 106 -17.83 -19.48 -7.39
CA ASP A 106 -18.95 -19.45 -8.34
C ASP A 106 -19.14 -18.07 -9.02
N GLY A 107 -18.75 -16.99 -8.35
CA GLY A 107 -18.55 -15.65 -8.92
C GLY A 107 -17.08 -15.29 -9.09
N GLY A 108 -16.76 -14.01 -8.98
CA GLY A 108 -15.39 -13.57 -8.69
C GLY A 108 -14.99 -13.83 -7.24
N PHE A 109 -13.78 -13.43 -6.88
CA PHE A 109 -13.31 -13.37 -5.50
C PHE A 109 -12.41 -12.15 -5.29
N LEU A 110 -12.28 -11.70 -4.04
CA LEU A 110 -11.49 -10.54 -3.63
C LEU A 110 -10.18 -10.97 -2.97
N ASP A 111 -9.08 -10.35 -3.37
CA ASP A 111 -7.69 -10.74 -3.14
C ASP A 111 -6.86 -9.58 -2.53
N ARG A 112 -7.21 -9.14 -1.32
CA ARG A 112 -6.50 -8.02 -0.64
C ARG A 112 -5.44 -8.49 0.36
N PRO A 113 -4.26 -7.84 0.45
CA PRO A 113 -3.26 -8.16 1.47
C PRO A 113 -3.84 -8.09 2.89
N GLY A 114 -3.64 -9.15 3.67
CA GLY A 114 -4.15 -9.29 5.04
C GLY A 114 -5.65 -9.64 5.16
N ALA A 115 -6.41 -9.61 4.07
CA ALA A 115 -7.77 -10.15 4.03
C ALA A 115 -7.76 -11.65 3.68
N ALA A 116 -8.84 -12.35 4.02
CA ALA A 116 -9.11 -13.68 3.47
C ALA A 116 -9.73 -13.54 2.07
N LEU A 117 -9.48 -14.51 1.18
CA LEU A 117 -10.04 -14.52 -0.16
C LEU A 117 -11.57 -14.68 -0.10
N LEU A 118 -12.31 -13.59 -0.31
CA LEU A 118 -13.76 -13.56 -0.20
C LEU A 118 -14.40 -13.82 -1.57
N ALA A 119 -15.16 -14.90 -1.70
CA ALA A 119 -15.97 -15.23 -2.89
C ALA A 119 -17.48 -15.07 -2.65
N GLY A 120 -17.88 -14.30 -1.63
CA GLY A 120 -19.28 -14.12 -1.21
C GLY A 120 -20.00 -12.94 -1.87
N HIS A 121 -20.92 -12.31 -1.13
CA HIS A 121 -21.68 -11.16 -1.62
C HIS A 121 -20.77 -10.05 -2.20
N GLY A 122 -21.24 -9.40 -3.28
CA GLY A 122 -20.52 -8.34 -3.97
C GLY A 122 -19.53 -8.81 -5.04
N THR A 123 -19.22 -10.11 -5.15
CA THR A 123 -18.31 -10.66 -6.19
C THR A 123 -19.04 -11.18 -7.44
N GLY A 124 -20.37 -11.12 -7.46
CA GLY A 124 -21.20 -11.79 -8.47
C GLY A 124 -21.38 -13.30 -8.25
N GLY A 125 -21.06 -13.80 -7.05
CA GLY A 125 -21.23 -15.20 -6.65
C GLY A 125 -21.95 -15.34 -5.30
N THR A 126 -22.04 -16.59 -4.82
CA THR A 126 -22.53 -16.93 -3.48
C THR A 126 -21.41 -17.41 -2.55
N GLY A 127 -20.35 -18.02 -3.09
CA GLY A 127 -19.23 -18.51 -2.30
C GLY A 127 -18.21 -19.35 -3.06
N TRP A 128 -17.27 -19.91 -2.31
CA TRP A 128 -16.49 -21.06 -2.76
C TRP A 128 -17.39 -22.29 -2.71
N ARG A 129 -17.49 -23.02 -3.82
CA ARG A 129 -18.16 -24.32 -3.89
C ARG A 129 -17.16 -25.45 -3.78
N LEU A 130 -17.56 -26.53 -3.11
CA LEU A 130 -16.75 -27.73 -2.89
C LEU A 130 -17.24 -28.85 -3.80
N PHE A 131 -16.30 -29.40 -4.57
CA PHE A 131 -16.49 -30.53 -5.47
C PHE A 131 -15.63 -31.68 -4.94
N ARG A 132 -16.25 -32.80 -4.57
CA ARG A 132 -15.53 -34.03 -4.19
C ARG A 132 -15.65 -35.06 -5.32
N PRO A 133 -14.67 -35.93 -5.56
CA PRO A 133 -14.74 -36.93 -6.61
C PRO A 133 -16.04 -37.76 -6.56
N GLY A 134 -16.77 -37.82 -7.67
CA GLY A 134 -18.02 -38.56 -7.80
C GLY A 134 -19.23 -38.04 -6.98
N GLN A 135 -19.16 -36.84 -6.41
CA GLN A 135 -20.21 -36.27 -5.55
C GLN A 135 -20.89 -35.02 -6.13
N GLY A 136 -21.95 -34.56 -5.46
CA GLY A 136 -22.59 -33.28 -5.76
C GLY A 136 -21.78 -32.06 -5.28
N ALA A 137 -21.97 -30.92 -5.95
CA ALA A 137 -21.23 -29.69 -5.67
C ALA A 137 -21.83 -28.86 -4.51
N GLU A 138 -21.22 -28.94 -3.33
CA GLU A 138 -21.64 -28.32 -2.07
C GLU A 138 -21.22 -26.85 -1.92
N PHE A 139 -21.71 -26.19 -0.86
CA PHE A 139 -21.25 -24.87 -0.42
C PHE A 139 -20.05 -25.00 0.53
N GLY A 140 -18.89 -24.49 0.12
CA GLY A 140 -17.62 -24.61 0.84
C GLY A 140 -17.29 -23.44 1.79
N GLY A 141 -18.11 -22.38 1.83
CA GLY A 141 -17.88 -21.16 2.62
C GLY A 141 -17.60 -19.92 1.76
N MET A 142 -17.55 -18.75 2.38
CA MET A 142 -17.30 -17.48 1.68
C MET A 142 -15.81 -17.09 1.64
N ARG A 143 -15.03 -17.50 2.64
CA ARG A 143 -13.64 -17.04 2.86
C ARG A 143 -12.62 -18.17 2.73
N HIS A 144 -11.39 -17.81 2.33
CA HIS A 144 -10.21 -18.67 2.44
C HIS A 144 -8.99 -17.89 2.99
N PRO A 145 -8.37 -18.32 4.11
CA PRO A 145 -8.80 -19.38 5.01
C PRO A 145 -10.21 -19.12 5.56
N ARG A 146 -10.93 -20.19 5.93
CA ARG A 146 -12.29 -20.09 6.48
C ARG A 146 -12.21 -19.91 7.99
N PRO A 147 -12.57 -18.75 8.56
CA PRO A 147 -12.53 -18.57 10.01
C PRO A 147 -13.67 -19.33 10.68
N GLY A 148 -13.44 -19.84 11.89
CA GLY A 148 -14.44 -20.65 12.62
C GLY A 148 -15.76 -19.92 12.91
N TRP A 149 -15.72 -18.58 12.98
CA TRP A 149 -16.89 -17.74 13.18
C TRP A 149 -17.75 -17.52 11.92
N GLU A 150 -17.33 -17.97 10.72
CA GLU A 150 -18.02 -17.63 9.46
C GLU A 150 -19.51 -18.02 9.46
N THR A 151 -19.87 -19.16 10.05
CA THR A 151 -21.25 -19.64 10.13
C THR A 151 -22.12 -18.87 11.12
N ALA A 152 -21.52 -18.14 12.05
CA ALA A 152 -22.19 -17.29 13.03
C ALA A 152 -22.33 -15.83 12.56
N VAL A 153 -22.07 -15.57 11.28
CA VAL A 153 -22.11 -14.24 10.65
C VAL A 153 -22.93 -14.31 9.36
N ALA A 154 -23.74 -13.28 9.10
CA ALA A 154 -24.62 -13.24 7.92
C ALA A 154 -23.83 -13.35 6.60
N ALA A 155 -24.34 -14.17 5.67
CA ALA A 155 -23.73 -14.40 4.36
C ALA A 155 -24.21 -13.44 3.25
N GLN A 156 -25.29 -12.71 3.50
CA GLN A 156 -25.91 -11.75 2.59
C GLN A 156 -26.30 -10.48 3.37
N PRO A 157 -26.42 -9.31 2.72
CA PRO A 157 -26.86 -8.10 3.38
C PRO A 157 -28.27 -8.23 3.95
N PHE A 158 -28.52 -7.54 5.07
CA PHE A 158 -29.86 -7.41 5.66
C PHE A 158 -30.07 -6.04 6.30
N VAL A 159 -31.32 -5.72 6.64
CA VAL A 159 -31.70 -4.47 7.32
C VAL A 159 -32.28 -4.81 8.69
N ARG A 160 -31.95 -4.01 9.71
CA ARG A 160 -32.52 -4.12 11.07
C ARG A 160 -32.86 -2.73 11.59
N GLY A 161 -34.13 -2.34 11.50
CA GLY A 161 -34.55 -0.98 11.82
C GLY A 161 -33.84 0.04 10.90
N PRO A 162 -33.24 1.12 11.43
CA PRO A 162 -32.60 2.16 10.63
C PRO A 162 -31.18 1.82 10.16
N VAL A 163 -30.66 0.59 10.42
CA VAL A 163 -29.33 0.18 9.97
C VAL A 163 -29.38 -0.91 8.91
N ALA A 164 -28.51 -0.78 7.92
CA ALA A 164 -28.17 -1.83 6.98
C ALA A 164 -26.88 -2.53 7.43
N VAL A 165 -26.83 -3.84 7.20
CA VAL A 165 -25.71 -4.71 7.58
C VAL A 165 -25.20 -5.43 6.34
N ASP A 166 -23.97 -5.14 5.92
CA ASP A 166 -23.35 -5.74 4.73
C ASP A 166 -22.19 -6.68 5.15
N PRO A 167 -22.03 -7.87 4.55
CA PRO A 167 -20.91 -8.77 4.84
C PRO A 167 -19.62 -8.35 4.12
N VAL A 168 -18.47 -8.47 4.79
CA VAL A 168 -17.13 -8.12 4.30
C VAL A 168 -16.09 -9.18 4.71
N PRO A 169 -14.85 -9.18 4.17
CA PRO A 169 -13.87 -10.23 4.46
C PRO A 169 -13.62 -10.42 5.97
N ALA A 170 -13.47 -9.32 6.73
CA ALA A 170 -13.23 -9.37 8.17
C ALA A 170 -14.46 -9.67 9.05
N GLY A 171 -15.67 -9.70 8.49
CA GLY A 171 -16.91 -9.86 9.26
C GLY A 171 -18.07 -9.08 8.66
N LEU A 172 -18.49 -8.00 9.32
CA LEU A 172 -19.65 -7.18 8.95
C LEU A 172 -19.36 -5.68 8.94
N VAL A 173 -20.17 -4.96 8.17
CA VAL A 173 -20.36 -3.51 8.22
C VAL A 173 -21.75 -3.21 8.73
N VAL A 174 -21.89 -2.29 9.68
CA VAL A 174 -23.17 -1.75 10.14
C VAL A 174 -23.20 -0.26 9.85
N ARG A 175 -24.06 0.16 8.93
CA ARG A 175 -24.20 1.55 8.46
C ARG A 175 -25.64 2.04 8.60
N ASP A 176 -25.83 3.34 8.62
CA ASP A 176 -27.17 3.93 8.53
C ASP A 176 -27.79 3.57 7.16
N LEU A 177 -29.06 3.14 7.14
CA LEU A 177 -29.75 2.67 5.94
C LEU A 177 -29.78 3.74 4.82
N ARG A 178 -29.69 5.02 5.16
CA ARG A 178 -29.67 6.16 4.21
C ARG A 178 -28.31 6.37 3.53
N THR A 179 -27.25 5.72 4.01
CA THR A 179 -25.91 5.79 3.41
C THR A 179 -25.75 4.77 2.27
N THR A 180 -24.83 5.06 1.35
CA THR A 180 -24.54 4.20 0.19
C THR A 180 -24.20 2.76 0.60
N PRO A 181 -24.66 1.74 -0.16
CA PRO A 181 -24.24 0.35 0.06
C PRO A 181 -22.73 0.16 0.01
N THR A 182 -22.19 -0.66 0.92
CA THR A 182 -20.76 -0.99 0.95
C THR A 182 -20.35 -1.70 -0.32
N LYS A 183 -19.27 -1.25 -0.96
CA LYS A 183 -18.67 -1.90 -2.12
C LYS A 183 -17.38 -2.61 -1.72
N LEU A 184 -17.00 -3.67 -2.43
CA LEU A 184 -15.72 -4.36 -2.24
C LEU A 184 -14.50 -3.52 -2.70
N SER A 185 -14.72 -2.34 -3.30
CA SER A 185 -13.72 -1.30 -3.49
C SER A 185 -13.35 -0.56 -2.20
N ASP A 186 -14.27 -0.50 -1.24
CA ASP A 186 -14.23 0.47 -0.16
C ASP A 186 -13.21 0.07 0.92
N PRO A 187 -12.63 1.01 1.68
CA PRO A 187 -11.58 0.72 2.65
C PRO A 187 -11.93 -0.38 3.67
N VAL A 188 -13.20 -0.54 4.00
CA VAL A 188 -13.69 -1.57 4.92
C VAL A 188 -13.49 -3.01 4.43
N ALA A 189 -13.39 -3.22 3.11
CA ALA A 189 -13.11 -4.53 2.51
C ALA A 189 -11.64 -4.99 2.67
N TRP A 190 -10.74 -4.11 3.11
CA TRP A 190 -9.31 -4.38 3.31
C TRP A 190 -8.94 -4.58 4.80
N ILE A 191 -9.92 -4.57 5.71
CA ILE A 191 -9.64 -4.78 7.13
C ILE A 191 -9.08 -6.21 7.32
N PRO A 192 -7.97 -6.40 8.06
CA PRO A 192 -7.39 -7.73 8.23
C PRO A 192 -8.32 -8.70 8.95
N VAL A 193 -8.38 -9.94 8.45
CA VAL A 193 -9.19 -11.02 9.05
C VAL A 193 -8.52 -11.53 10.33
N ASP A 194 -9.25 -11.56 11.44
CA ASP A 194 -8.85 -12.30 12.63
C ASP A 194 -9.54 -13.67 12.59
N PRO A 195 -8.82 -14.81 12.61
CA PRO A 195 -9.44 -16.13 12.63
C PRO A 195 -10.22 -16.41 13.93
N ARG A 196 -9.97 -15.67 15.02
CA ARG A 196 -10.57 -15.90 16.35
C ARG A 196 -11.93 -15.21 16.52
N ALA A 197 -12.13 -14.05 15.93
CA ALA A 197 -13.33 -13.24 16.14
C ALA A 197 -13.69 -12.39 14.90
N PRO A 198 -14.99 -12.26 14.54
CA PRO A 198 -15.40 -11.37 13.47
C PRO A 198 -15.22 -9.91 13.88
N ARG A 199 -14.84 -9.08 12.92
CA ARG A 199 -14.81 -7.63 13.07
C ARG A 199 -16.14 -7.02 12.62
N VAL A 200 -16.63 -6.07 13.39
CA VAL A 200 -17.85 -5.31 13.10
C VAL A 200 -17.47 -3.85 12.90
N PHE A 201 -17.40 -3.42 11.65
CA PHE A 201 -17.14 -2.03 11.32
C PHE A 201 -18.44 -1.22 11.40
N VAL A 202 -18.41 -0.05 12.03
CA VAL A 202 -19.64 0.72 12.34
C VAL A 202 -19.53 2.17 11.86
N GLY A 203 -20.41 2.59 10.95
CA GLY A 203 -20.35 3.89 10.25
C GLY A 203 -19.43 3.88 9.03
N GLY A 204 -18.68 4.96 8.80
CA GLY A 204 -17.68 5.09 7.73
C GLY A 204 -18.13 5.83 6.47
N GLN A 205 -19.30 6.46 6.49
CA GLN A 205 -19.88 7.28 5.41
C GLN A 205 -20.43 8.62 5.97
N GLY A 206 -19.79 9.20 6.97
CA GLY A 206 -20.15 10.49 7.59
C GLY A 206 -21.37 10.47 8.52
N VAL A 207 -22.18 9.39 8.51
CA VAL A 207 -23.34 9.19 9.38
C VAL A 207 -23.05 8.06 10.38
N ALA A 208 -23.20 8.36 11.67
CA ALA A 208 -23.05 7.39 12.75
C ALA A 208 -24.39 6.70 13.07
N PRO A 209 -24.48 5.36 13.03
CA PRO A 209 -25.63 4.61 13.52
C PRO A 209 -25.93 4.86 15.01
N SER A 210 -27.20 4.68 15.43
CA SER A 210 -27.56 4.80 16.85
C SER A 210 -27.00 3.64 17.69
N PRO A 211 -26.57 3.87 18.95
CA PRO A 211 -26.12 2.83 19.87
C PRO A 211 -27.11 1.68 20.02
N ALA A 212 -28.40 1.99 20.14
CA ALA A 212 -29.46 0.99 20.25
C ALA A 212 -29.55 0.10 19.00
N SER A 213 -29.58 0.70 17.80
CA SER A 213 -29.67 -0.06 16.54
C SER A 213 -28.45 -0.95 16.28
N VAL A 214 -27.26 -0.53 16.71
CA VAL A 214 -26.07 -1.38 16.62
C VAL A 214 -26.09 -2.49 17.67
N ALA A 215 -26.50 -2.21 18.91
CA ALA A 215 -26.67 -3.24 19.94
C ALA A 215 -27.66 -4.35 19.48
N GLU A 216 -28.75 -3.99 18.81
CA GLU A 216 -29.67 -4.97 18.19
C GLU A 216 -28.99 -5.88 17.18
N VAL A 217 -28.07 -5.38 16.35
CA VAL A 217 -27.29 -6.21 15.40
C VAL A 217 -26.27 -7.08 16.14
N LEU A 218 -25.56 -6.50 17.11
CA LEU A 218 -24.53 -7.19 17.87
C LEU A 218 -25.08 -8.37 18.69
N ARG A 219 -26.32 -8.30 19.21
CA ARG A 219 -26.94 -9.43 19.94
C ARG A 219 -27.18 -10.69 19.10
N SER A 220 -27.08 -10.64 17.77
CA SER A 220 -27.11 -11.82 16.89
C SER A 220 -25.74 -12.31 16.42
N LEU A 221 -24.66 -11.83 17.04
CA LEU A 221 -23.28 -12.27 16.78
C LEU A 221 -22.78 -13.19 17.91
N PRO A 222 -21.72 -13.99 17.68
CA PRO A 222 -21.07 -14.78 18.73
C PRO A 222 -20.63 -13.93 19.93
N GLU A 223 -20.27 -14.61 21.02
CA GLU A 223 -19.79 -13.96 22.26
C GLU A 223 -18.56 -13.08 21.98
N SER A 224 -17.58 -13.63 21.26
CA SER A 224 -16.37 -12.95 20.82
C SER A 224 -16.56 -12.28 19.46
N PHE A 225 -16.39 -10.96 19.41
CA PHE A 225 -16.34 -10.11 18.22
C PHE A 225 -15.55 -8.84 18.56
N VAL A 226 -15.07 -8.10 17.56
CA VAL A 226 -14.30 -6.85 17.75
C VAL A 226 -14.95 -5.71 17.00
N LEU A 227 -15.34 -4.64 17.69
CA LEU A 227 -15.92 -3.45 17.06
C LEU A 227 -14.82 -2.53 16.51
N VAL A 228 -15.04 -2.03 15.30
CA VAL A 228 -14.13 -1.10 14.61
C VAL A 228 -14.89 0.18 14.29
N PRO A 229 -14.62 1.30 14.99
CA PRO A 229 -15.28 2.57 14.70
C PRO A 229 -14.89 3.08 13.30
N GLY A 230 -15.89 3.38 12.48
CA GLY A 230 -15.71 4.07 11.20
C GLY A 230 -15.66 5.59 11.34
N GLU A 231 -16.43 6.15 12.28
CA GLU A 231 -16.59 7.59 12.52
C GLU A 231 -16.14 8.01 13.93
N PRO A 232 -15.74 9.28 14.14
CA PRO A 232 -15.45 9.81 15.48
C PRO A 232 -16.61 9.61 16.46
N ALA A 233 -17.86 9.87 16.05
CA ALA A 233 -19.01 9.75 16.94
C ALA A 233 -19.22 8.32 17.48
N VAL A 234 -18.87 7.29 16.69
CA VAL A 234 -18.91 5.87 17.09
C VAL A 234 -17.74 5.51 18.01
N ALA A 235 -16.59 6.17 17.82
CA ALA A 235 -15.39 5.95 18.61
C ALA A 235 -15.41 6.64 19.99
N GLY A 236 -16.31 7.59 20.21
CA GLY A 236 -16.41 8.37 21.45
C GLY A 236 -17.03 7.58 22.62
N TYR A 237 -16.51 7.82 23.82
CA TYR A 237 -16.92 7.18 25.08
C TYR A 237 -18.43 7.05 25.26
N ALA A 238 -19.21 8.13 25.10
CA ALA A 238 -20.65 8.13 25.37
C ALA A 238 -21.43 7.15 24.45
N TRP A 239 -21.05 7.05 23.18
CA TRP A 239 -21.66 6.13 22.22
C TRP A 239 -21.34 4.68 22.58
N LEU A 240 -20.10 4.41 22.97
CA LEU A 240 -19.62 3.09 23.40
C LEU A 240 -20.29 2.65 24.71
N ALA A 241 -20.37 3.55 25.70
CA ALA A 241 -21.02 3.30 26.98
C ALA A 241 -22.51 3.00 26.80
N GLU A 242 -23.26 3.80 26.03
CA GLU A 242 -24.66 3.46 25.71
C GLU A 242 -24.74 2.12 24.97
N THR A 243 -23.85 1.84 24.01
CA THR A 243 -23.90 0.57 23.28
C THR A 243 -23.68 -0.62 24.23
N THR A 244 -22.75 -0.58 25.20
CA THR A 244 -22.62 -1.64 26.21
C THR A 244 -23.85 -1.78 27.10
N LEU A 245 -24.46 -0.66 27.53
CA LEU A 245 -25.69 -0.65 28.33
C LEU A 245 -26.88 -1.27 27.57
N ARG A 246 -27.02 -0.99 26.27
CA ARG A 246 -28.04 -1.58 25.39
C ARG A 246 -27.76 -3.04 25.03
N LEU A 247 -26.48 -3.44 25.01
CA LEU A 247 -26.01 -4.75 24.58
C LEU A 247 -25.99 -5.78 25.71
N GLY A 248 -25.79 -5.36 26.96
CA GLY A 248 -25.74 -6.25 28.12
C GLY A 248 -24.44 -7.04 28.28
N ARG A 249 -23.34 -6.56 27.69
CA ARG A 249 -21.98 -7.11 27.81
C ARG A 249 -20.93 -6.07 27.43
N ASP A 250 -19.68 -6.34 27.79
CA ASP A 250 -18.50 -5.55 27.42
C ASP A 250 -18.35 -5.42 25.89
N LEU A 251 -17.69 -4.34 25.45
CA LEU A 251 -17.26 -4.15 24.06
C LEU A 251 -15.73 -4.08 23.98
N VAL A 252 -15.13 -4.99 23.21
CA VAL A 252 -13.74 -4.88 22.76
C VAL A 252 -13.69 -4.10 21.45
N ILE A 253 -12.91 -3.02 21.42
CA ILE A 253 -12.81 -2.11 20.28
C ILE A 253 -11.36 -1.90 19.85
N VAL A 254 -11.16 -1.61 18.56
CA VAL A 254 -9.89 -1.08 18.04
C VAL A 254 -10.00 0.45 17.94
N PRO A 255 -9.51 1.22 18.92
CA PRO A 255 -9.77 2.66 19.01
C PRO A 255 -9.08 3.46 17.90
N GLY A 256 -7.93 2.98 17.39
CA GLY A 256 -7.29 3.56 16.22
C GLY A 256 -8.05 3.31 14.91
N GLY A 257 -9.06 2.43 14.91
CA GLY A 257 -9.63 1.85 13.69
C GLY A 257 -8.57 1.11 12.87
N PHE A 258 -8.85 0.88 11.59
CA PHE A 258 -7.86 0.44 10.61
C PHE A 258 -7.80 1.44 9.46
N SER A 259 -6.60 1.93 9.13
CA SER A 259 -6.31 2.36 7.77
C SER A 259 -5.90 1.15 6.95
N THR A 260 -6.35 1.15 5.72
CA THR A 260 -5.92 0.22 4.70
C THR A 260 -4.50 0.59 4.27
N ALA A 261 -3.56 -0.36 4.36
CA ALA A 261 -2.55 -0.38 3.33
C ALA A 261 -3.29 -0.51 1.99
N GLY A 262 -2.99 0.38 1.03
CA GLY A 262 -3.43 0.16 -0.35
C GLY A 262 -2.63 -1.00 -0.97
N PRO A 263 -2.66 -1.16 -2.30
CA PRO A 263 -1.58 -1.87 -2.96
C PRO A 263 -0.27 -1.14 -2.61
N GLY A 264 0.80 -1.88 -2.29
CA GLY A 264 2.07 -1.31 -1.86
C GLY A 264 2.20 -1.12 -0.33
N ASN A 265 3.40 -1.39 0.18
CA ASN A 265 3.69 -1.71 1.58
C ASN A 265 3.72 -0.48 2.54
N ARG A 266 2.64 0.31 2.54
CA ARG A 266 2.46 1.45 3.45
C ARG A 266 2.05 0.96 4.84
N PRO A 267 2.65 1.46 5.94
CA PRO A 267 2.23 1.06 7.29
C PRO A 267 0.76 1.47 7.52
N PRO A 268 -0.06 0.64 8.17
CA PRO A 268 -1.43 0.98 8.48
C PRO A 268 -1.46 2.18 9.42
N ARG A 269 -1.90 3.33 8.92
CA ARG A 269 -2.24 4.48 9.76
C ARG A 269 -3.40 4.10 10.67
N THR A 270 -3.54 4.77 11.81
CA THR A 270 -4.80 4.76 12.55
C THR A 270 -5.70 5.89 12.02
N ARG A 271 -7.02 5.66 11.91
CA ARG A 271 -8.00 6.74 11.65
C ARG A 271 -7.99 7.76 12.79
N PHE A 272 -7.80 7.28 14.01
CA PHE A 272 -7.82 8.06 15.24
C PHE A 272 -6.49 7.89 15.99
N PRO A 273 -5.98 8.91 16.68
CA PRO A 273 -4.66 8.84 17.31
C PRO A 273 -4.78 8.07 18.64
N SER A 274 -4.19 6.86 18.72
CA SER A 274 -4.21 6.08 19.96
C SER A 274 -2.94 5.26 20.13
N PHE A 275 -2.54 5.07 21.38
CA PHE A 275 -1.48 4.15 21.79
C PHE A 275 -2.03 2.76 22.17
N ALA A 276 -3.33 2.66 22.44
CA ALA A 276 -3.99 1.38 22.65
C ALA A 276 -4.35 0.77 21.29
N THR A 277 -3.94 -0.48 21.05
CA THR A 277 -4.38 -1.28 19.90
C THR A 277 -5.77 -1.84 20.15
N PHE A 278 -6.10 -2.15 21.41
CA PHE A 278 -7.39 -2.61 21.88
C PHE A 278 -7.81 -1.92 23.18
N LEU A 279 -9.05 -1.44 23.23
CA LEU A 279 -9.72 -1.00 24.47
C LEU A 279 -10.90 -1.91 24.79
N ARG A 280 -11.22 -2.02 26.07
CA ARG A 280 -12.49 -2.56 26.57
C ARG A 280 -13.34 -1.44 27.14
N GLN A 281 -14.54 -1.28 26.62
CA GLN A 281 -15.62 -0.57 27.31
C GLN A 281 -16.35 -1.61 28.17
N PRO A 282 -16.36 -1.49 29.51
CA PRO A 282 -17.08 -2.42 30.37
C PRO A 282 -18.60 -2.21 30.27
N MET A 283 -19.34 -3.30 30.46
CA MET A 283 -20.77 -3.29 30.74
C MET A 283 -21.10 -2.34 31.90
N GLY A 284 -22.21 -1.60 31.78
CA GLY A 284 -22.58 -0.58 32.77
C GLY A 284 -22.05 0.81 32.46
N GLY A 285 -21.16 0.98 31.47
CA GLY A 285 -20.67 2.30 31.06
C GLY A 285 -19.67 2.92 32.06
N GLY A 286 -18.85 2.09 32.69
CA GLY A 286 -17.71 2.53 33.52
C GLY A 286 -16.43 2.81 32.71
N ASP A 287 -15.32 3.02 33.41
CA ASP A 287 -14.05 3.44 32.82
C ASP A 287 -13.48 2.46 31.78
N GLN A 288 -12.92 3.01 30.71
CA GLN A 288 -12.31 2.22 29.65
C GLN A 288 -10.98 1.60 30.09
N MET A 289 -10.74 0.36 29.70
CA MET A 289 -9.53 -0.38 30.05
C MET A 289 -8.68 -0.65 28.80
N VAL A 290 -7.37 -0.46 28.92
CA VAL A 290 -6.40 -0.83 27.87
C VAL A 290 -6.15 -2.33 27.93
N LEU A 291 -6.35 -3.03 26.80
CA LEU A 291 -6.10 -4.47 26.70
C LEU A 291 -4.75 -4.78 26.05
N ASP A 292 -4.36 -4.01 25.04
CA ASP A 292 -3.06 -4.08 24.37
C ASP A 292 -2.66 -2.71 23.80
N VAL A 293 -1.37 -2.55 23.51
CA VAL A 293 -0.73 -1.29 23.13
C VAL A 293 0.21 -1.47 21.93
N VAL A 294 0.47 -0.36 21.24
CA VAL A 294 1.47 -0.30 20.17
C VAL A 294 2.88 -0.66 20.66
N PRO A 295 3.83 -1.01 19.77
CA PRO A 295 5.23 -1.15 20.16
C PRO A 295 5.77 0.14 20.83
N PRO A 296 6.72 0.02 21.79
CA PRO A 296 7.25 1.18 22.49
C PRO A 296 7.97 2.15 21.52
N PRO A 297 7.90 3.47 21.76
CA PRO A 297 8.65 4.46 20.98
C PRO A 297 10.16 4.24 21.03
N ALA A 298 10.89 4.79 20.05
CA ALA A 298 12.33 4.61 19.94
C ALA A 298 13.08 5.04 21.21
N GLY A 299 13.88 4.12 21.79
CA GLY A 299 14.61 4.36 23.03
C GLY A 299 13.79 4.24 24.31
N TRP A 300 12.59 3.65 24.24
CA TRP A 300 11.77 3.21 25.37
C TRP A 300 11.60 1.67 25.34
N GLU A 301 11.43 1.06 26.51
CA GLU A 301 11.18 -0.38 26.67
C GLU A 301 9.72 -0.64 27.08
N ARG A 302 9.07 -1.72 26.62
CA ARG A 302 7.75 -2.14 27.14
C ARG A 302 7.96 -2.96 28.42
N VAL A 303 7.41 -2.49 29.53
CA VAL A 303 7.54 -3.10 30.86
C VAL A 303 6.15 -3.43 31.39
N GLY A 304 5.73 -4.69 31.21
CA GLY A 304 4.36 -5.12 31.53
C GLY A 304 3.36 -4.88 30.40
N PRO A 305 2.04 -4.92 30.68
CA PRO A 305 1.01 -4.98 29.65
C PRO A 305 0.85 -3.67 28.87
N SER A 306 0.88 -2.52 29.54
CA SER A 306 0.53 -1.22 28.94
C SER A 306 1.47 -0.07 29.31
N THR A 307 2.62 -0.35 29.93
CA THR A 307 3.58 0.69 30.38
C THR A 307 4.86 0.63 29.56
N TYR A 308 5.38 1.79 29.18
CA TYR A 308 6.74 1.97 28.68
C TYR A 308 7.66 2.55 29.76
N ARG A 309 8.95 2.22 29.69
CA ARG A 309 9.99 2.73 30.60
C ARG A 309 11.13 3.39 29.83
N LEU A 310 11.65 4.47 30.41
CA LEU A 310 12.91 5.10 30.07
C LEU A 310 13.59 5.46 31.40
N ASP A 311 14.72 4.82 31.69
CA ASP A 311 15.43 4.98 32.96
C ASP A 311 14.47 4.73 34.16
N ASP A 312 14.28 5.69 35.06
CA ASP A 312 13.30 5.64 36.16
C ASP A 312 11.91 6.18 35.81
N VAL A 313 11.76 6.80 34.63
CA VAL A 313 10.50 7.41 34.16
C VAL A 313 9.62 6.35 33.48
N ARG A 314 8.32 6.37 33.79
CA ARG A 314 7.31 5.50 33.20
C ARG A 314 6.32 6.31 32.36
N ALA A 315 5.91 5.74 31.24
CA ALA A 315 4.86 6.26 30.36
C ALA A 315 3.78 5.19 30.21
N ASP A 316 2.70 5.31 30.97
CA ASP A 316 1.58 4.35 30.92
C ASP A 316 0.58 4.73 29.84
N VAL A 317 0.20 3.74 29.03
CA VAL A 317 -0.90 3.88 28.08
C VAL A 317 -2.21 3.80 28.82
N VAL A 318 -3.02 4.84 28.63
CA VAL A 318 -4.38 5.00 29.15
C VAL A 318 -5.34 5.26 27.97
N PRO A 319 -6.67 5.12 28.11
CA PRO A 319 -7.59 5.27 26.98
C PRO A 319 -7.44 6.60 26.24
N SER A 320 -7.21 7.71 26.95
CA SER A 320 -6.97 9.03 26.36
C SER A 320 -5.60 9.26 25.73
N GLY A 321 -4.61 8.39 25.92
CA GLY A 321 -3.22 8.65 25.50
C GLY A 321 -2.17 8.07 26.44
N LEU A 322 -1.34 8.94 27.03
CA LEU A 322 -0.21 8.56 27.89
C LEU A 322 -0.18 9.36 29.20
N VAL A 323 0.15 8.70 30.32
CA VAL A 323 0.52 9.34 31.59
C VAL A 323 2.02 9.12 31.82
N VAL A 324 2.80 10.20 31.88
CA VAL A 324 4.25 10.15 32.14
C VAL A 324 4.55 10.57 33.58
N ARG A 325 5.23 9.72 34.34
CA ARG A 325 5.46 9.86 35.78
C ARG A 325 6.84 9.36 36.22
N SER A 326 7.33 9.90 37.32
CA SER A 326 8.43 9.33 38.09
C SER A 326 7.85 8.40 39.19
N GLY A 327 8.41 7.21 39.36
CA GLY A 327 8.01 6.29 40.43
C GLY A 327 6.71 5.49 40.22
N ALA A 328 6.24 4.84 41.29
CA ALA A 328 5.35 3.68 41.21
C ALA A 328 3.82 3.94 41.25
N ALA A 329 3.36 5.19 41.45
CA ALA A 329 1.93 5.54 41.61
C ALA A 329 1.02 5.03 40.47
N ASP A 330 -0.24 4.70 40.77
CA ASP A 330 -1.20 4.16 39.80
C ASP A 330 -1.77 5.26 38.87
N PRO A 331 -1.54 5.20 37.54
CA PRO A 331 -2.07 6.17 36.59
C PRO A 331 -3.60 6.10 36.44
N ALA A 332 -4.23 4.95 36.72
CA ALA A 332 -5.65 4.70 36.39
C ALA A 332 -6.59 5.73 37.03
N SER A 333 -6.30 6.14 38.26
CA SER A 333 -7.00 7.19 39.03
C SER A 333 -7.11 8.56 38.33
N THR A 334 -6.36 8.79 37.24
CA THR A 334 -6.33 10.05 36.50
C THR A 334 -6.64 9.91 35.00
N ALA A 335 -6.85 8.68 34.54
CA ALA A 335 -7.11 8.37 33.14
C ALA A 335 -8.39 9.06 32.66
N LEU A 336 -8.34 9.64 31.46
CA LEU A 336 -9.54 10.11 30.76
C LEU A 336 -9.99 9.04 29.75
N PRO A 337 -11.28 8.99 29.38
CA PRO A 337 -11.75 8.15 28.29
C PRO A 337 -11.08 8.47 26.94
N PHE A 338 -11.17 7.54 25.99
CA PHE A 338 -10.66 7.76 24.64
C PHE A 338 -11.40 8.88 23.90
N ASP A 339 -10.64 9.72 23.20
CA ASP A 339 -11.12 10.78 22.34
C ASP A 339 -10.59 10.60 20.90
N PRO A 340 -11.46 10.43 19.90
CA PRO A 340 -11.05 10.29 18.50
C PRO A 340 -10.50 11.58 17.85
N ALA A 341 -10.71 12.76 18.47
CA ALA A 341 -10.23 14.05 17.96
C ALA A 341 -8.72 14.25 18.19
N GLY A 342 -8.18 13.74 19.30
CA GLY A 342 -6.78 13.89 19.67
C GLY A 342 -6.45 13.05 20.91
N TRP A 343 -5.18 12.99 21.28
CA TRP A 343 -4.74 12.26 22.48
C TRP A 343 -4.16 13.22 23.52
N THR A 344 -4.09 12.77 24.76
CA THR A 344 -3.63 13.54 25.91
C THR A 344 -2.34 12.95 26.46
N LEU A 345 -1.32 13.79 26.58
CA LEU A 345 -0.09 13.52 27.34
C LEU A 345 -0.23 14.18 28.71
N GLN A 346 -0.38 13.37 29.76
CA GLN A 346 -0.42 13.86 31.13
C GLN A 346 0.98 13.80 31.76
N LEU A 347 1.36 14.89 32.44
CA LEU A 347 2.64 15.03 33.14
C LEU A 347 2.43 14.93 34.66
N GLY A 348 3.01 13.89 35.25
CA GLY A 348 2.87 13.51 36.65
C GLY A 348 1.51 12.92 37.01
N THR A 349 1.41 12.49 38.26
CA THR A 349 0.15 12.25 38.99
C THR A 349 -0.03 13.34 40.07
N PRO A 350 -1.25 13.60 40.56
CA PRO A 350 -1.48 14.50 41.70
C PRO A 350 -0.55 14.20 42.88
N GLY A 351 0.04 15.24 43.47
CA GLY A 351 1.01 15.14 44.58
C GLY A 351 2.42 14.64 44.19
N SER A 352 2.67 14.26 42.94
CA SER A 352 4.04 14.00 42.44
C SER A 352 4.69 15.27 41.90
N ARG A 353 6.01 15.40 42.02
CA ARG A 353 6.76 16.51 41.38
C ARG A 353 6.95 16.23 39.89
N VAL A 354 6.85 17.28 39.08
CA VAL A 354 7.29 17.29 37.68
C VAL A 354 8.65 17.96 37.63
N ASP A 355 9.68 17.16 37.35
CA ASP A 355 11.09 17.56 37.33
C ASP A 355 11.69 17.54 35.91
N ARG A 356 12.97 17.90 35.81
CA ARG A 356 13.71 17.94 34.52
C ARG A 356 13.95 16.56 33.90
N ALA A 357 14.02 15.48 34.67
CA ALA A 357 14.19 14.14 34.13
C ALA A 357 12.89 13.67 33.46
N LEU A 358 11.74 13.96 34.08
CA LEU A 358 10.42 13.75 33.50
C LEU A 358 10.25 14.59 32.21
N LEU A 359 10.63 15.87 32.21
CA LEU A 359 10.62 16.70 30.99
C LEU A 359 11.52 16.15 29.88
N HIS A 360 12.76 15.75 30.18
CA HIS A 360 13.67 15.18 29.19
C HIS A 360 13.13 13.86 28.61
N ALA A 361 12.53 13.02 29.46
CA ALA A 361 11.84 11.81 29.02
C ALA A 361 10.67 12.14 28.07
N VAL A 362 9.87 13.18 28.37
CA VAL A 362 8.80 13.67 27.49
C VAL A 362 9.32 14.14 26.14
N GLU A 363 10.43 14.88 26.10
CA GLU A 363 11.07 15.31 24.84
C GLU A 363 11.52 14.10 24.01
N LYS A 364 12.23 13.14 24.63
CA LYS A 364 12.67 11.90 23.98
C LYS A 364 11.49 11.07 23.46
N LEU A 365 10.46 10.87 24.28
CA LEU A 365 9.18 10.23 23.93
C LEU A 365 8.57 10.87 22.69
N LEU A 366 8.30 12.19 22.73
CA LEU A 366 7.68 12.94 21.64
C LEU A 366 8.52 12.85 20.35
N SER A 367 9.85 12.95 20.46
CA SER A 367 10.78 12.86 19.33
C SER A 367 10.69 11.51 18.59
N GLY A 368 10.39 10.42 19.33
CA GLY A 368 10.21 9.07 18.81
C GLY A 368 8.83 8.79 18.20
N LEU A 369 7.85 9.67 18.37
CA LEU A 369 6.51 9.51 17.79
C LEU A 369 6.46 9.90 16.31
N ASP A 370 5.55 9.27 15.55
CA ASP A 370 5.16 9.71 14.21
C ASP A 370 4.69 11.19 14.21
N PRO A 371 5.04 12.01 13.20
CA PRO A 371 4.68 13.42 13.17
C PRO A 371 3.17 13.72 13.19
N ALA A 372 2.33 12.89 12.57
CA ALA A 372 0.88 13.08 12.56
C ALA A 372 0.24 12.64 13.90
N LEU A 373 0.82 11.66 14.58
CA LEU A 373 0.47 11.35 15.97
C LEU A 373 0.87 12.51 16.89
N ARG A 374 2.11 12.99 16.78
CA ARG A 374 2.64 14.13 17.57
C ARG A 374 1.81 15.41 17.40
N ALA A 375 1.38 15.72 16.18
CA ALA A 375 0.56 16.90 15.87
C ALA A 375 -0.86 16.86 16.49
N ARG A 376 -1.32 15.70 16.99
CA ARG A 376 -2.62 15.53 17.65
C ARG A 376 -2.52 15.33 19.18
N ALA A 377 -1.35 15.62 19.75
CA ALA A 377 -1.12 15.61 21.20
C ALA A 377 -1.72 16.84 21.88
N ARG A 378 -2.12 16.71 23.15
CA ARG A 378 -2.56 17.80 24.03
C ARG A 378 -1.94 17.60 25.40
N PHE A 379 -1.41 18.65 26.02
CA PHE A 379 -0.67 18.55 27.26
C PHE A 379 -1.55 18.86 28.47
N ARG A 380 -1.50 17.98 29.49
CA ARG A 380 -2.13 18.18 30.80
C ARG A 380 -1.07 18.04 31.88
N VAL A 381 -0.90 19.04 32.74
CA VAL A 381 -0.05 18.91 33.93
C VAL A 381 -0.92 18.49 35.10
N ALA A 382 -0.58 17.40 35.78
CA ALA A 382 -1.32 16.85 36.91
C ALA A 382 -0.45 16.71 38.18
N GLY A 383 0.87 16.58 38.04
CA GLY A 383 1.82 16.79 39.13
C GLY A 383 2.13 18.27 39.39
N GLU A 384 2.97 18.53 40.39
CA GLU A 384 3.42 19.86 40.80
C GLU A 384 4.72 20.23 40.08
N PRO A 385 4.74 21.22 39.16
CA PRO A 385 5.96 21.64 38.48
C PRO A 385 6.82 22.57 39.35
N ASP A 386 8.13 22.33 39.38
CA ASP A 386 9.10 23.29 39.93
C ASP A 386 9.17 24.59 39.09
N ASP A 387 9.76 25.65 39.62
CA ASP A 387 9.79 26.97 38.97
C ASP A 387 10.56 26.99 37.63
N SER A 388 11.59 26.15 37.49
CA SER A 388 12.30 25.98 36.21
C SER A 388 11.46 25.18 35.21
N THR A 389 10.77 24.14 35.67
CA THR A 389 9.79 23.36 34.90
C THR A 389 8.63 24.24 34.41
N ARG A 390 8.08 25.15 35.23
CA ARG A 390 7.07 26.15 34.82
C ARG A 390 7.59 27.09 33.72
N THR A 391 8.87 27.44 33.77
CA THR A 391 9.53 28.30 32.77
C THR A 391 9.68 27.57 31.42
N VAL A 392 9.95 26.26 31.43
CA VAL A 392 9.99 25.44 30.20
C VAL A 392 8.58 25.25 29.63
N LEU A 393 7.60 24.87 30.46
CA LEU A 393 6.22 24.64 30.04
C LEU A 393 5.56 25.90 29.45
N SER A 394 5.82 27.09 30.01
CA SER A 394 5.29 28.35 29.47
C SER A 394 5.95 28.75 28.14
N ARG A 395 7.23 28.45 27.92
CA ARG A 395 7.89 28.59 26.60
C ARG A 395 7.30 27.63 25.56
N LEU A 396 7.05 26.37 25.93
CA LEU A 396 6.41 25.39 25.03
C LEU A 396 4.98 25.81 24.62
N ALA A 397 4.20 26.38 25.54
CA ALA A 397 2.90 26.95 25.23
C ALA A 397 2.99 28.20 24.33
N ALA A 398 3.95 29.08 24.57
CA ALA A 398 4.16 30.30 23.77
C ALA A 398 4.65 30.01 22.34
N ALA A 399 5.42 28.94 22.13
CA ALA A 399 5.99 28.55 20.84
C ALA A 399 4.98 27.88 19.87
N GLY A 400 3.67 28.05 20.08
CA GLY A 400 2.62 27.39 19.29
C GLY A 400 2.35 25.94 19.69
N GLY A 401 2.79 25.50 20.87
CA GLY A 401 2.45 24.18 21.41
C GLY A 401 0.94 24.02 21.66
N PRO A 402 0.39 22.80 21.52
CA PRO A 402 -1.05 22.58 21.64
C PRO A 402 -1.56 22.86 23.06
N SER A 403 -2.70 23.56 23.13
CA SER A 403 -3.22 24.26 24.32
C SER A 403 -3.20 23.46 25.62
N THR A 404 -2.65 24.08 26.68
CA THR A 404 -2.64 23.56 28.04
C THR A 404 -4.02 23.73 28.69
N ALA A 405 -4.84 22.68 28.66
CA ALA A 405 -6.13 22.67 29.34
C ALA A 405 -5.92 22.68 30.87
N LYS A 406 -6.16 23.84 31.51
CA LYS A 406 -6.16 23.97 32.97
C LYS A 406 -7.19 23.02 33.57
N ALA A 407 -6.82 22.31 34.63
CA ALA A 407 -7.69 21.31 35.26
C ALA A 407 -8.99 21.94 35.80
N ALA A 408 -10.10 21.71 35.10
CA ALA A 408 -11.41 21.76 35.72
C ALA A 408 -11.56 20.50 36.61
N PRO A 409 -12.08 20.63 37.84
CA PRO A 409 -12.39 19.46 38.65
C PRO A 409 -13.55 18.70 37.98
N HIS A 410 -13.38 17.40 37.77
CA HIS A 410 -14.53 16.55 37.46
C HIS A 410 -15.44 16.53 38.69
N ARG A 411 -16.56 17.24 38.62
CA ARG A 411 -17.71 16.91 39.45
C ARG A 411 -18.10 15.47 39.09
N ASN A 412 -18.02 14.56 40.06
CA ASN A 412 -18.79 13.32 39.95
C ASN A 412 -20.23 13.68 39.62
N PRO A 413 -20.92 12.94 38.73
CA PRO A 413 -22.37 12.89 38.81
C PRO A 413 -22.70 12.46 40.24
N ALA A 414 -23.44 13.28 40.98
CA ALA A 414 -23.83 12.92 42.34
C ALA A 414 -24.60 11.58 42.29
N PRO A 415 -24.40 10.67 43.25
CA PRO A 415 -25.16 9.43 43.28
C PRO A 415 -26.65 9.79 43.26
N VAL A 416 -27.40 9.18 42.35
CA VAL A 416 -28.84 9.43 42.19
C VAL A 416 -29.54 8.82 43.40
N ASN A 417 -29.62 9.63 44.46
CA ASN A 417 -30.28 9.28 45.70
C ASN A 417 -31.77 9.02 45.37
N PRO A 418 -32.34 7.84 45.70
CA PRO A 418 -33.70 7.51 45.30
C PRO A 418 -34.68 8.53 45.90
N ALA A 419 -35.64 8.98 45.08
CA ALA A 419 -36.61 9.97 45.50
C ALA A 419 -37.45 9.44 46.68
N PRO A 420 -37.60 10.20 47.78
CA PRO A 420 -38.39 9.76 48.92
C PRO A 420 -39.88 9.68 48.56
N ALA A 421 -40.57 8.68 49.11
CA ALA A 421 -42.00 8.50 48.87
C ALA A 421 -42.83 9.63 49.50
N PRO A 422 -43.77 10.26 48.76
CA PRO A 422 -44.64 11.29 49.32
C PRO A 422 -45.68 10.64 50.25
N THR A 423 -45.59 10.94 51.54
CA THR A 423 -46.60 10.58 52.54
C THR A 423 -47.45 11.83 52.86
N ALA A 424 -48.67 11.61 53.37
CA ALA A 424 -49.65 12.63 53.73
C ALA A 424 -49.12 13.66 54.77
N GLN A 425 -49.75 14.82 55.02
CA GLN A 425 -51.18 15.16 54.85
C GLN A 425 -51.45 16.68 54.70
N ALA A 426 -52.73 17.02 54.53
CA ALA A 426 -53.33 18.37 54.41
C ALA A 426 -53.51 19.03 55.83
N PRO A 427 -54.24 20.17 56.06
CA PRO A 427 -55.21 20.87 55.17
C PRO A 427 -55.28 22.42 55.20
N ALA A 428 -55.90 22.99 54.15
CA ALA A 428 -56.81 24.14 54.22
C ALA A 428 -57.72 24.20 52.97
N ALA A 429 -59.00 24.53 53.14
CA ALA A 429 -60.07 24.67 52.13
C ALA A 429 -61.06 25.76 52.63
N PRO A 430 -62.21 26.13 51.99
CA PRO A 430 -62.86 25.58 50.78
C PRO A 430 -63.51 26.61 49.79
N ALA A 431 -63.94 26.11 48.60
CA ALA A 431 -65.04 26.54 47.69
C ALA A 431 -64.73 25.99 46.27
N ALA A 432 -65.51 25.15 45.57
CA ALA A 432 -66.94 25.15 45.19
C ALA A 432 -67.27 26.20 44.10
N GLU A 433 -67.84 25.89 42.92
CA GLU A 433 -68.20 24.61 42.25
C GLU A 433 -68.18 24.76 40.69
N PRO A 434 -68.29 23.68 39.86
CA PRO A 434 -67.98 23.69 38.42
C PRO A 434 -69.18 23.71 37.44
N VAL A 435 -68.91 23.80 36.13
CA VAL A 435 -69.89 23.61 35.02
C VAL A 435 -69.29 22.78 33.87
N THR A 436 -70.07 21.87 33.27
CA THR A 436 -69.69 20.97 32.14
C THR A 436 -70.70 21.10 31.00
N PRO A 437 -70.29 21.00 29.70
CA PRO A 437 -70.49 19.78 28.88
C PRO A 437 -69.39 19.58 27.78
N ALA A 438 -69.30 18.52 26.96
CA ALA A 438 -69.76 17.11 26.97
C ALA A 438 -69.00 16.28 25.87
N ALA A 439 -69.20 14.96 25.83
CA ALA A 439 -68.62 13.96 24.89
C ALA A 439 -69.68 12.82 24.66
N PRO A 440 -69.40 11.55 24.22
CA PRO A 440 -68.23 10.91 23.59
C PRO A 440 -68.50 10.74 22.07
N PRO A 441 -68.73 9.57 21.38
CA PRO A 441 -68.59 8.10 21.64
C PRO A 441 -67.45 7.44 20.78
N ASN A 442 -67.08 6.14 20.83
CA ASN A 442 -67.21 5.04 21.83
C ASN A 442 -66.22 3.89 21.51
N ALA A 443 -65.82 3.13 22.55
CA ALA A 443 -65.64 1.66 22.73
C ALA A 443 -65.30 0.66 21.57
N PRO A 444 -64.80 -0.58 21.85
CA PRO A 444 -64.49 -1.23 23.15
C PRO A 444 -63.04 -1.82 23.24
N ALA A 445 -62.76 -2.70 24.22
CA ALA A 445 -61.42 -3.21 24.59
C ALA A 445 -61.29 -4.77 24.60
N VAL A 446 -60.10 -5.27 24.98
CA VAL A 446 -59.61 -6.68 24.89
C VAL A 446 -59.91 -7.53 26.15
N PRO A 447 -59.76 -8.87 26.07
CA PRO A 447 -58.97 -9.59 27.09
C PRO A 447 -58.02 -10.70 26.56
N SER A 448 -57.23 -11.27 27.48
CA SER A 448 -56.19 -12.34 27.34
C SER A 448 -56.83 -13.76 27.34
N VAL A 449 -56.19 -14.95 27.14
CA VAL A 449 -54.85 -15.47 27.53
C VAL A 449 -54.39 -16.70 26.71
N ALA A 450 -53.06 -16.97 26.75
CA ALA A 450 -52.38 -18.29 26.82
C ALA A 450 -52.19 -19.25 25.60
N ALA A 451 -50.90 -19.41 25.24
CA ALA A 451 -50.15 -20.69 25.07
C ALA A 451 -50.19 -21.55 23.77
N ALA A 452 -49.14 -22.38 23.66
CA ALA A 452 -48.83 -23.42 22.65
C ALA A 452 -48.37 -22.96 21.24
N ALA A 453 -47.72 -23.86 20.49
CA ALA A 453 -46.97 -23.55 19.26
C ALA A 453 -46.99 -24.68 18.22
N ARG A 454 -46.88 -24.33 16.92
CA ARG A 454 -46.15 -25.08 15.85
C ARG A 454 -46.25 -24.42 14.45
N ILE A 455 -45.09 -24.29 13.80
CA ILE A 455 -44.77 -24.53 12.37
C ILE A 455 -45.85 -24.27 11.29
N ALA A 456 -45.58 -23.35 10.35
CA ALA A 456 -45.80 -23.54 8.89
C ALA A 456 -45.09 -22.45 8.04
N THR A 457 -44.75 -22.78 6.79
CA THR A 457 -43.99 -21.94 5.83
C THR A 457 -44.88 -21.51 4.65
N MET A 458 -44.64 -20.33 4.03
CA MET A 458 -44.88 -20.08 2.60
C MET A 458 -44.22 -18.77 2.11
N SER A 459 -43.65 -18.82 0.89
CA SER A 459 -43.42 -17.85 -0.20
C SER A 459 -43.63 -16.31 -0.01
N ALA A 460 -43.03 -15.40 -0.80
CA ALA A 460 -42.36 -15.52 -2.11
C ALA A 460 -41.23 -14.47 -2.32
N MET A 461 -40.47 -14.57 -3.43
CA MET A 461 -39.48 -13.57 -3.87
C MET A 461 -40.05 -12.57 -4.88
N PRO A 462 -39.69 -11.27 -4.84
CA PRO A 462 -39.88 -10.33 -5.94
C PRO A 462 -38.64 -10.24 -6.85
N ILE A 463 -38.85 -10.14 -8.17
CA ILE A 463 -37.80 -9.86 -9.17
C ILE A 463 -37.92 -8.38 -9.60
N PRO A 464 -36.83 -7.59 -9.63
CA PRO A 464 -36.88 -6.21 -10.10
C PRO A 464 -36.73 -6.13 -11.64
N THR A 465 -37.69 -5.49 -12.31
CA THR A 465 -37.66 -5.24 -13.76
C THR A 465 -37.04 -3.87 -14.06
N VAL A 466 -36.21 -3.78 -15.11
CA VAL A 466 -35.65 -2.51 -15.61
C VAL A 466 -36.72 -1.71 -16.35
N SER A 467 -36.79 -0.40 -16.12
CA SER A 467 -37.73 0.49 -16.80
C SER A 467 -37.09 1.18 -18.00
N GLY A 468 -37.78 1.16 -19.15
CA GLY A 468 -37.41 1.83 -20.40
C GLY A 468 -38.63 2.45 -21.07
N MET A 469 -38.44 3.61 -21.70
CA MET A 469 -39.50 4.43 -22.33
C MET A 469 -39.85 3.96 -23.77
N PRO A 470 -41.01 4.36 -24.35
CA PRO A 470 -41.86 3.43 -25.12
C PRO A 470 -41.88 3.62 -26.66
N GLY A 471 -42.46 2.62 -27.35
CA GLY A 471 -42.71 2.63 -28.81
C GLY A 471 -43.90 1.74 -29.27
N THR A 472 -45.12 2.24 -29.11
CA THR A 472 -46.37 1.98 -29.89
C THR A 472 -46.63 0.66 -30.66
N ARG A 473 -47.70 -0.05 -30.24
CA ARG A 473 -48.78 -0.73 -31.05
C ARG A 473 -48.45 -1.96 -31.94
N PRO A 474 -49.46 -2.79 -32.33
CA PRO A 474 -50.49 -3.52 -31.58
C PRO A 474 -50.30 -5.07 -31.67
N GLY A 475 -51.17 -5.87 -31.02
CA GLY A 475 -51.19 -7.35 -31.08
C GLY A 475 -51.88 -7.96 -32.33
N PRO A 476 -52.26 -9.26 -32.35
CA PRO A 476 -53.03 -9.89 -31.27
C PRO A 476 -52.65 -11.35 -30.86
N ALA A 477 -53.30 -11.81 -29.78
CA ALA A 477 -53.75 -13.17 -29.42
C ALA A 477 -52.89 -14.43 -29.72
N GLU A 478 -52.61 -15.22 -28.67
CA GLU A 478 -52.65 -16.69 -28.75
C GLU A 478 -53.18 -17.31 -27.44
N GLU A 479 -53.52 -18.59 -27.50
CA GLU A 479 -54.53 -19.29 -26.67
C GLU A 479 -53.96 -19.97 -25.41
N ALA A 480 -54.84 -20.37 -24.47
CA ALA A 480 -54.43 -21.02 -23.21
C ALA A 480 -54.50 -22.56 -23.30
N PRO A 481 -53.44 -23.31 -22.91
CA PRO A 481 -53.43 -24.77 -22.98
C PRO A 481 -54.15 -25.43 -21.80
N PRO A 482 -54.90 -26.55 -22.02
CA PRO A 482 -55.53 -27.33 -20.95
C PRO A 482 -54.54 -28.26 -20.21
N ALA A 483 -55.02 -28.86 -19.12
CA ALA A 483 -54.20 -29.56 -18.13
C ALA A 483 -53.80 -31.01 -18.48
N ARG A 484 -52.83 -31.52 -17.70
CA ARG A 484 -52.24 -32.88 -17.77
C ARG A 484 -53.25 -34.03 -17.82
N ARG A 485 -52.78 -35.14 -18.39
CA ARG A 485 -53.03 -36.49 -17.84
C ARG A 485 -51.70 -37.26 -17.76
N GLU A 486 -51.59 -38.20 -16.82
CA GLU A 486 -50.40 -39.01 -16.56
C GLU A 486 -50.59 -40.43 -17.13
N GLU A 487 -49.55 -41.06 -17.66
CA GLU A 487 -49.44 -42.50 -17.88
C GLU A 487 -47.94 -42.91 -17.91
N SER A 488 -47.61 -44.17 -17.63
CA SER A 488 -46.25 -44.64 -17.33
C SER A 488 -45.44 -45.18 -18.52
N ALA A 489 -44.12 -45.28 -18.34
CA ALA A 489 -43.18 -45.84 -19.32
C ALA A 489 -43.00 -47.37 -19.23
N PRO A 490 -42.52 -48.00 -20.32
CA PRO A 490 -41.62 -49.16 -20.24
C PRO A 490 -40.26 -48.91 -20.94
N ALA A 491 -39.34 -49.88 -20.85
CA ALA A 491 -37.91 -49.75 -21.20
C ALA A 491 -37.48 -50.63 -22.42
N PRO A 492 -36.22 -50.52 -22.93
CA PRO A 492 -35.75 -51.08 -24.24
C PRO A 492 -35.06 -52.46 -24.04
N PRO A 493 -34.19 -53.04 -24.94
CA PRO A 493 -33.66 -52.59 -26.26
C PRO A 493 -33.52 -53.68 -27.38
N ALA A 494 -33.02 -53.28 -28.56
CA ALA A 494 -32.41 -54.18 -29.57
C ALA A 494 -31.37 -53.45 -30.48
N HIS A 495 -30.47 -54.21 -31.13
CA HIS A 495 -29.33 -53.80 -31.99
C HIS A 495 -29.33 -54.63 -33.31
N PRO A 496 -28.31 -54.61 -34.22
CA PRO A 496 -27.72 -53.52 -35.05
C PRO A 496 -27.44 -53.92 -36.55
N ARG A 497 -26.66 -53.09 -37.30
CA ARG A 497 -25.84 -53.40 -38.54
C ARG A 497 -26.59 -53.59 -39.89
N PRO A 498 -25.92 -53.64 -41.09
CA PRO A 498 -24.51 -53.35 -41.49
C PRO A 498 -24.29 -52.42 -42.76
N VAL A 499 -23.01 -52.28 -43.16
CA VAL A 499 -22.31 -51.65 -44.35
C VAL A 499 -22.92 -51.80 -45.79
N THR A 500 -22.46 -51.15 -46.89
CA THR A 500 -21.07 -50.93 -47.47
C THR A 500 -21.04 -49.86 -48.62
N PRO A 501 -19.86 -49.42 -49.17
CA PRO A 501 -19.70 -48.40 -50.25
C PRO A 501 -19.48 -49.04 -51.66
N PRO A 502 -19.05 -48.35 -52.77
CA PRO A 502 -17.77 -47.63 -53.00
C PRO A 502 -18.01 -46.14 -53.40
N ALA A 503 -17.25 -45.34 -54.18
CA ALA A 503 -15.99 -45.35 -54.99
C ALA A 503 -15.39 -43.90 -54.98
N THR A 504 -14.12 -43.53 -55.20
CA THR A 504 -13.04 -43.81 -56.22
C THR A 504 -13.10 -42.94 -57.49
N GLY A 505 -12.16 -41.99 -57.64
CA GLY A 505 -11.93 -41.20 -58.88
C GLY A 505 -10.79 -40.17 -58.71
N GLY A 506 -9.88 -40.04 -59.70
CA GLY A 506 -8.66 -39.21 -59.64
C GLY A 506 -8.55 -38.13 -60.74
N PRO A 507 -7.46 -37.33 -60.77
CA PRO A 507 -7.29 -36.14 -61.61
C PRO A 507 -6.61 -36.45 -62.97
N PRO A 508 -6.54 -35.51 -63.96
CA PRO A 508 -5.49 -34.49 -63.99
C PRO A 508 -5.90 -33.11 -64.60
N GLY A 509 -5.01 -32.10 -64.53
CA GLY A 509 -5.13 -30.85 -65.31
C GLY A 509 -4.10 -29.78 -64.93
N ALA A 510 -3.23 -29.38 -65.88
CA ALA A 510 -2.28 -28.26 -65.79
C ALA A 510 -2.54 -27.24 -66.92
N PRO A 511 -1.95 -26.03 -66.90
CA PRO A 511 -0.76 -25.82 -67.75
C PRO A 511 0.30 -24.80 -67.24
N GLU A 512 1.39 -24.68 -68.02
CA GLU A 512 2.56 -23.78 -67.96
C GLU A 512 2.62 -22.91 -69.27
N PRO A 513 3.66 -22.12 -69.62
CA PRO A 513 4.46 -21.11 -68.86
C PRO A 513 4.78 -19.79 -69.65
N SER A 514 5.40 -18.79 -68.98
CA SER A 514 6.31 -17.73 -69.57
C SER A 514 5.73 -16.69 -70.57
N PRO A 515 6.44 -15.61 -71.01
CA PRO A 515 7.88 -15.23 -70.84
C PRO A 515 8.22 -13.76 -70.40
N TYR A 516 9.53 -13.46 -70.33
CA TYR A 516 10.26 -12.17 -70.13
C TYR A 516 10.79 -11.59 -71.48
N PRO A 517 11.58 -10.46 -71.56
CA PRO A 517 11.88 -9.39 -70.60
C PRO A 517 11.33 -7.99 -71.07
N PRO A 518 12.05 -6.91 -71.51
CA PRO A 518 13.50 -6.63 -71.76
C PRO A 518 14.15 -5.67 -70.71
N GLU A 519 15.21 -4.94 -71.09
CA GLU A 519 16.01 -3.92 -70.34
C GLU A 519 16.24 -2.67 -71.25
N PRO A 520 16.80 -1.52 -70.78
CA PRO A 520 18.18 -1.18 -71.24
C PRO A 520 19.06 -0.23 -70.37
N LEU A 521 20.39 -0.51 -70.39
CA LEU A 521 21.57 0.41 -70.38
C LEU A 521 21.99 1.18 -69.06
N VAL A 522 23.22 1.13 -68.47
CA VAL A 522 24.60 0.62 -68.81
C VAL A 522 25.46 1.62 -69.66
N PRO A 523 26.76 1.99 -69.40
CA PRO A 523 27.65 1.82 -68.22
C PRO A 523 28.72 2.98 -67.97
N PRO A 524 30.08 2.84 -67.73
CA PRO A 524 30.84 3.77 -66.84
C PRO A 524 32.23 4.30 -67.37
N ALA A 525 33.00 5.02 -66.53
CA ALA A 525 34.49 5.20 -66.58
C ALA A 525 34.99 6.14 -65.44
N ALA A 526 36.29 6.25 -65.04
CA ALA A 526 37.41 5.29 -64.94
C ALA A 526 38.63 5.95 -64.23
N GLN A 527 39.53 5.15 -63.62
CA GLN A 527 40.94 5.46 -63.22
C GLN A 527 41.18 6.53 -62.12
N GLY A 528 42.26 6.46 -61.31
CA GLY A 528 43.33 5.45 -61.19
C GLY A 528 44.34 5.74 -60.04
N SER A 529 45.32 4.84 -59.83
CA SER A 529 46.39 4.94 -58.79
C SER A 529 47.78 4.72 -59.40
N PRO A 530 48.87 5.33 -58.86
CA PRO A 530 49.85 4.61 -57.99
C PRO A 530 50.46 5.52 -56.87
N GLY A 531 51.37 5.12 -55.96
CA GLY A 531 52.03 3.84 -55.61
C GLY A 531 53.28 4.05 -54.70
N LEU A 532 53.94 2.95 -54.23
CA LEU A 532 55.18 2.88 -53.38
C LEU A 532 54.97 3.25 -51.88
N ALA A 533 55.38 2.50 -50.82
CA ALA A 533 56.60 1.74 -50.44
C ALA A 533 57.76 2.66 -49.97
N GLY A 534 58.32 2.69 -48.75
CA GLY A 534 58.65 1.72 -47.65
C GLY A 534 60.14 1.97 -47.25
N PRO A 535 60.78 1.44 -46.16
CA PRO A 535 60.36 0.61 -45.01
C PRO A 535 60.82 1.18 -43.61
N ASP A 536 60.97 0.31 -42.60
CA ASP A 536 61.35 0.54 -41.17
C ASP A 536 62.85 0.87 -40.92
N PRO A 537 63.27 1.45 -39.75
CA PRO A 537 63.84 0.58 -38.69
C PRO A 537 63.69 1.03 -37.20
N ALA A 538 63.61 0.05 -36.31
CA ALA A 538 63.96 0.12 -34.86
C ALA A 538 65.46 -0.23 -34.62
N PRO A 539 66.03 -0.23 -33.37
CA PRO A 539 65.49 0.11 -32.03
C PRO A 539 66.34 1.10 -31.19
N GLY A 540 65.90 1.49 -29.98
CA GLY A 540 66.75 2.25 -29.04
C GLY A 540 66.18 2.53 -27.63
N THR A 541 66.89 2.05 -26.61
CA THR A 541 66.77 2.30 -25.15
C THR A 541 68.19 2.07 -24.58
N PRO A 542 68.75 2.73 -23.53
CA PRO A 542 68.21 3.58 -22.44
C PRO A 542 68.49 5.11 -22.62
N PRO A 543 68.40 6.05 -21.62
CA PRO A 543 68.34 5.89 -20.15
C PRO A 543 67.22 6.65 -19.39
N VAL A 544 67.19 6.42 -18.07
CA VAL A 544 66.31 7.07 -17.08
C VAL A 544 66.87 8.43 -16.66
N PRO A 545 66.09 9.52 -16.76
CA PRO A 545 66.29 10.75 -15.99
C PRO A 545 65.39 10.76 -14.74
N VAL A 546 65.95 11.11 -13.59
CA VAL A 546 65.18 11.31 -12.33
C VAL A 546 64.22 12.50 -12.48
N ALA A 547 63.04 12.41 -11.87
CA ALA A 547 61.97 13.39 -12.03
C ALA A 547 62.37 14.81 -11.57
N PRO A 548 62.22 15.85 -12.42
CA PRO A 548 62.01 17.20 -11.92
C PRO A 548 60.61 17.29 -11.31
N ARG A 549 60.48 18.00 -10.18
CA ARG A 549 59.17 18.34 -9.62
C ARG A 549 58.39 19.14 -10.67
N ARG A 550 57.17 18.70 -10.99
CA ARG A 550 56.20 19.57 -11.67
C ARG A 550 55.47 20.37 -10.61
N ASP A 551 55.57 21.69 -10.71
CA ASP A 551 54.62 22.62 -10.12
C ASP A 551 53.19 22.25 -10.57
N PRO A 552 52.14 22.59 -9.80
CA PRO A 552 50.77 22.23 -10.15
C PRO A 552 50.43 22.74 -11.55
N LEU A 553 50.12 21.80 -12.46
CA LEU A 553 49.63 22.12 -13.78
C LEU A 553 48.35 22.94 -13.63
N SER A 554 48.34 24.14 -14.22
CA SER A 554 47.12 24.95 -14.33
C SER A 554 46.10 24.14 -15.12
N VAL A 555 45.12 23.58 -14.41
CA VAL A 555 44.03 22.82 -15.01
C VAL A 555 43.17 23.81 -15.77
N ALA A 556 43.10 23.67 -17.09
CA ALA A 556 42.18 24.46 -17.89
C ALA A 556 40.75 24.23 -17.36
N PRO A 557 39.97 25.29 -17.09
CA PRO A 557 38.68 25.16 -16.42
C PRO A 557 37.77 24.21 -17.19
N GLY A 558 37.23 23.21 -16.50
CA GLY A 558 36.32 22.24 -17.08
C GLY A 558 35.04 22.90 -17.61
N PRO A 559 34.31 22.25 -18.53
CA PRO A 559 33.06 22.79 -19.04
C PRO A 559 32.08 23.06 -17.90
N THR A 560 31.64 24.30 -17.76
CA THR A 560 30.70 24.70 -16.71
C THR A 560 29.39 23.92 -16.85
N PRO A 561 28.89 23.24 -15.80
CA PRO A 561 27.66 22.48 -15.89
C PRO A 561 26.44 23.34 -16.22
N LEU A 562 25.46 22.76 -16.94
CA LEU A 562 24.22 23.43 -17.32
C LEU A 562 23.34 23.69 -16.07
N ALA A 563 22.93 24.94 -15.88
CA ALA A 563 22.13 25.35 -14.73
C ALA A 563 20.66 24.89 -14.86
N VAL A 564 20.31 23.75 -14.26
CA VAL A 564 18.94 23.22 -14.23
C VAL A 564 18.09 23.95 -13.18
N ALA A 565 16.93 24.50 -13.57
CA ALA A 565 16.08 25.28 -12.69
C ALA A 565 15.06 24.43 -11.89
N ASP A 566 15.10 24.50 -10.55
CA ASP A 566 14.09 23.90 -9.64
C ASP A 566 12.75 24.66 -9.70
N ARG A 567 11.99 24.44 -10.78
CA ARG A 567 10.69 25.06 -11.03
C ARG A 567 9.68 24.08 -11.62
N GLY A 568 8.45 24.55 -11.81
CA GLY A 568 7.48 23.88 -12.68
C GLY A 568 7.80 24.07 -14.16
N SER A 569 7.43 23.09 -14.97
CA SER A 569 7.45 23.17 -16.43
C SER A 569 6.31 24.05 -16.95
N LYS A 570 6.51 24.67 -18.12
CA LYS A 570 5.50 25.45 -18.86
C LYS A 570 4.85 24.59 -19.94
N ALA A 571 3.66 24.95 -20.37
CA ALA A 571 2.95 24.26 -21.46
C ALA A 571 3.77 24.19 -22.77
N THR A 572 4.59 25.20 -23.07
CA THR A 572 5.50 25.20 -24.23
C THR A 572 6.62 24.17 -24.07
N GLU A 573 7.22 24.07 -22.88
CA GLU A 573 8.29 23.13 -22.56
C GLU A 573 7.78 21.68 -22.59
N GLN A 574 6.59 21.46 -22.05
CA GLN A 574 5.86 20.18 -22.11
C GLN A 574 5.54 19.77 -23.55
N ALA A 575 5.11 20.72 -24.40
CA ALA A 575 4.82 20.46 -25.82
C ALA A 575 6.09 20.14 -26.62
N SER A 576 7.18 20.90 -26.42
CA SER A 576 8.49 20.62 -27.02
C SER A 576 9.02 19.24 -26.62
N PHE A 577 8.93 18.88 -25.34
CA PHE A 577 9.34 17.57 -24.85
C PHE A 577 8.49 16.45 -25.46
N THR A 578 7.16 16.61 -25.47
CA THR A 578 6.23 15.64 -26.07
C THR A 578 6.55 15.39 -27.55
N ALA A 579 6.78 16.46 -28.32
CA ALA A 579 7.11 16.36 -29.75
C ALA A 579 8.50 15.73 -30.00
N ALA A 580 9.50 16.05 -29.17
CA ALA A 580 10.85 15.53 -29.31
C ALA A 580 11.01 14.07 -28.85
N ALA A 581 10.23 13.64 -27.85
CA ALA A 581 10.27 12.29 -27.29
C ALA A 581 9.35 11.29 -28.03
N GLY A 582 8.35 11.75 -28.79
CA GLY A 582 7.67 10.97 -29.83
C GLY A 582 7.14 9.58 -29.40
N HIS A 583 7.83 8.52 -29.83
CA HIS A 583 7.42 7.14 -29.53
C HIS A 583 7.68 6.79 -28.06
N ASP A 584 8.89 7.07 -27.56
CA ASP A 584 9.30 6.89 -26.16
C ASP A 584 8.31 7.58 -25.21
N PHE A 585 7.85 8.79 -25.58
CA PHE A 585 6.79 9.51 -24.84
C PHE A 585 5.48 8.72 -24.77
N SER A 586 5.09 8.06 -25.86
CA SER A 586 3.83 7.32 -25.95
C SER A 586 3.86 6.05 -25.08
N GLU A 587 4.99 5.34 -25.04
CA GLU A 587 5.19 4.21 -24.11
C GLU A 587 5.20 4.69 -22.66
N ALA A 588 5.99 5.73 -22.35
CA ALA A 588 6.05 6.33 -21.02
C ALA A 588 4.67 6.84 -20.56
N LEU A 589 3.87 7.42 -21.46
CA LEU A 589 2.51 7.87 -21.18
C LEU A 589 1.57 6.70 -20.83
N ALA A 590 1.76 5.52 -21.41
CA ALA A 590 1.02 4.32 -20.99
C ALA A 590 1.38 3.92 -19.55
N THR A 591 2.67 3.92 -19.19
CA THR A 591 3.13 3.70 -17.81
C THR A 591 2.59 4.76 -16.84
N VAL A 592 2.65 6.05 -17.21
CA VAL A 592 2.09 7.16 -16.42
C VAL A 592 0.59 6.98 -16.22
N ASN A 593 -0.18 6.62 -17.24
CA ASN A 593 -1.62 6.38 -17.11
C ASN A 593 -1.92 5.20 -16.16
N ALA A 594 -1.14 4.12 -16.22
CA ALA A 594 -1.28 2.98 -15.31
C ALA A 594 -0.89 3.34 -13.85
N ALA A 595 0.18 4.12 -13.66
CA ALA A 595 0.57 4.65 -12.35
C ALA A 595 -0.51 5.58 -11.78
N LEU A 596 -1.00 6.56 -12.55
CA LEU A 596 -2.08 7.45 -12.13
C LEU A 596 -3.39 6.70 -11.85
N ALA A 597 -3.68 5.62 -12.58
CA ALA A 597 -4.83 4.75 -12.31
C ALA A 597 -4.70 4.09 -10.92
N THR A 598 -3.54 3.48 -10.63
CA THR A 598 -3.24 2.82 -9.34
C THR A 598 -3.12 3.79 -8.17
N TRP A 599 -2.60 5.00 -8.40
CA TRP A 599 -2.26 5.97 -7.37
C TRP A 599 -2.98 7.33 -7.54
N PRO A 600 -4.27 7.44 -7.16
CA PRO A 600 -5.02 8.70 -7.24
C PRO A 600 -4.34 9.90 -6.56
N SER A 601 -3.52 9.66 -5.53
CA SER A 601 -2.74 10.71 -4.85
C SER A 601 -1.68 11.40 -5.72
N MET A 602 -1.38 10.90 -6.92
CA MET A 602 -0.49 11.56 -7.90
C MET A 602 -1.24 12.53 -8.84
N ARG A 603 -2.59 12.54 -8.81
CA ARG A 603 -3.49 13.41 -9.60
C ARG A 603 -3.86 14.71 -8.88
N GLN A 604 -3.00 15.24 -8.02
CA GLN A 604 -3.32 16.45 -7.23
C GLN A 604 -3.41 17.73 -8.07
N ASP A 605 -2.88 17.70 -9.30
CA ASP A 605 -3.23 18.59 -10.40
C ASP A 605 -3.83 17.71 -11.52
N ASP A 606 -5.08 17.96 -11.94
CA ASP A 606 -5.69 17.34 -13.14
C ASP A 606 -5.34 18.09 -14.44
N SER A 607 -4.32 18.97 -14.41
CA SER A 607 -3.86 19.68 -15.61
C SER A 607 -3.11 18.75 -16.57
N ALA A 608 -3.38 18.89 -17.88
CA ALA A 608 -2.88 17.98 -18.91
C ALA A 608 -1.34 17.83 -18.92
N GLY A 609 -0.62 18.89 -18.54
CA GLY A 609 0.85 18.93 -18.49
C GLY A 609 1.49 17.96 -17.50
N VAL A 610 0.77 17.55 -16.44
CA VAL A 610 1.28 16.64 -15.40
C VAL A 610 1.71 15.28 -15.96
N LYS A 611 1.11 14.84 -17.08
CA LYS A 611 1.50 13.59 -17.73
C LYS A 611 2.85 13.69 -18.45
N ALA A 612 3.19 14.85 -19.02
CA ALA A 612 4.49 15.09 -19.64
C ALA A 612 5.59 15.17 -18.57
N ASP A 613 5.31 15.83 -17.44
CA ASP A 613 6.20 15.86 -16.26
C ASP A 613 6.57 14.44 -15.79
N TYR A 614 5.59 13.56 -15.57
CA TYR A 614 5.87 12.19 -15.16
C TYR A 614 6.50 11.34 -16.28
N ALA A 615 6.14 11.56 -17.55
CA ALA A 615 6.78 10.86 -18.68
C ALA A 615 8.28 11.17 -18.78
N ALA A 616 8.71 12.40 -18.48
CA ALA A 616 10.13 12.75 -18.41
C ALA A 616 10.88 11.97 -17.32
N VAL A 617 10.24 11.67 -16.18
CA VAL A 617 10.82 10.80 -15.14
C VAL A 617 10.91 9.34 -15.62
N CYS A 618 9.88 8.84 -16.33
CA CYS A 618 9.90 7.51 -16.94
C CYS A 618 11.08 7.35 -17.93
N LEU A 619 11.29 8.34 -18.80
CA LEU A 619 12.41 8.37 -19.75
C LEU A 619 13.76 8.45 -19.03
N PHE A 620 13.89 9.29 -18.01
CA PHE A 620 15.12 9.44 -17.23
C PHE A 620 15.57 8.13 -16.57
N LEU A 621 14.64 7.33 -16.04
CA LEU A 621 14.95 6.00 -15.51
C LEU A 621 14.94 4.90 -16.60
N GLY A 622 14.63 5.23 -17.85
CA GLY A 622 14.79 4.35 -19.00
C GLY A 622 16.24 4.25 -19.48
N GLU A 623 16.39 3.84 -20.74
CA GLU A 623 17.64 3.84 -21.50
C GLU A 623 17.47 4.73 -22.75
N GLY A 624 18.50 4.86 -23.58
CA GLY A 624 18.45 5.70 -24.78
C GLY A 624 18.57 7.22 -24.49
N ARG A 625 18.12 8.05 -25.45
CA ARG A 625 18.40 9.51 -25.46
C ARG A 625 17.82 10.28 -24.28
N GLY A 626 16.69 9.81 -23.73
CA GLY A 626 16.07 10.40 -22.54
C GLY A 626 16.63 9.89 -21.21
N GLY A 627 17.46 8.85 -21.22
CA GLY A 627 17.95 8.16 -20.02
C GLY A 627 18.99 8.94 -19.22
N ALA A 628 19.10 8.61 -17.93
CA ALA A 628 19.92 9.34 -16.96
C ALA A 628 21.39 9.54 -17.36
N GLN A 629 22.01 8.57 -18.05
CA GLN A 629 23.38 8.71 -18.52
C GLN A 629 23.53 9.82 -19.58
N ALA A 630 22.58 9.91 -20.52
CA ALA A 630 22.56 10.97 -21.53
C ALA A 630 22.24 12.33 -20.91
N VAL A 631 21.20 12.39 -20.07
CA VAL A 631 20.76 13.62 -19.38
C VAL A 631 21.85 14.18 -18.46
N ASN A 632 22.43 13.36 -17.59
CA ASN A 632 23.50 13.82 -16.68
C ASN A 632 24.80 14.09 -17.44
N GLY A 633 25.12 13.33 -18.50
CA GLY A 633 26.26 13.60 -19.38
C GLY A 633 26.16 14.98 -20.04
N ALA A 634 24.99 15.32 -20.59
CA ALA A 634 24.68 16.62 -21.16
C ALA A 634 24.83 17.76 -20.13
N VAL A 635 24.17 17.62 -18.96
CA VAL A 635 24.24 18.63 -17.89
C VAL A 635 25.66 18.85 -17.38
N ARG A 636 26.42 17.77 -17.10
CA ARG A 636 27.80 17.85 -16.60
C ARG A 636 28.80 18.41 -17.63
N SER A 637 28.47 18.40 -18.92
CA SER A 637 29.32 18.93 -20.00
C SER A 637 28.83 20.28 -20.57
N GLY A 638 27.83 20.90 -19.94
CA GLY A 638 27.26 22.18 -20.36
C GLY A 638 26.55 22.13 -21.72
N GLN A 639 26.13 20.95 -22.18
CA GLN A 639 25.54 20.76 -23.50
C GLN A 639 24.01 20.72 -23.45
N GLU A 640 23.34 21.49 -24.32
CA GLU A 640 21.88 21.45 -24.51
C GLU A 640 21.43 20.33 -25.49
N ASN A 641 22.21 19.26 -25.63
CA ASN A 641 22.03 18.22 -26.66
C ASN A 641 21.00 17.11 -26.29
N GLY A 642 20.25 17.30 -25.20
CA GLY A 642 19.17 16.41 -24.76
C GLY A 642 17.88 16.53 -25.59
N LEU A 643 16.76 16.05 -25.06
CA LEU A 643 15.43 16.29 -25.65
C LEU A 643 14.92 17.68 -25.19
N PRO A 644 14.56 18.60 -26.11
CA PRO A 644 14.10 19.95 -25.75
C PRO A 644 12.95 19.95 -24.73
N GLY A 645 13.09 20.74 -23.65
CA GLY A 645 12.09 20.82 -22.57
C GLY A 645 12.10 19.64 -21.57
N GLN A 646 12.96 18.63 -21.75
CA GLN A 646 13.02 17.48 -20.86
C GLN A 646 13.48 17.85 -19.45
N LEU A 647 14.45 18.76 -19.29
CA LEU A 647 15.02 19.12 -17.98
C LEU A 647 13.98 19.79 -17.07
N GLU A 648 13.14 20.65 -17.64
CA GLU A 648 12.00 21.28 -16.97
C GLU A 648 10.92 20.27 -16.59
N CYS A 649 10.53 19.41 -17.53
CA CYS A 649 9.51 18.38 -17.27
C CYS A 649 10.00 17.37 -16.22
N LEU A 650 11.27 16.97 -16.27
CA LEU A 650 11.91 16.07 -15.32
C LEU A 650 11.97 16.70 -13.92
N SER A 651 12.43 17.95 -13.80
CA SER A 651 12.46 18.68 -12.53
C SER A 651 11.05 18.83 -11.95
N SER A 652 10.07 19.23 -12.78
CA SER A 652 8.68 19.37 -12.39
C SER A 652 8.05 18.04 -11.94
N GLY A 653 8.32 16.96 -12.68
CA GLY A 653 7.87 15.59 -12.35
C GLY A 653 8.47 15.05 -11.06
N ILE A 654 9.78 15.20 -10.85
CA ILE A 654 10.47 14.84 -9.61
C ILE A 654 9.83 15.56 -8.42
N ARG A 655 9.62 16.88 -8.50
CA ARG A 655 9.03 17.67 -7.41
C ARG A 655 7.66 17.14 -6.96
N ARG A 656 6.84 16.67 -7.90
CA ARG A 656 5.48 16.11 -7.69
C ARG A 656 5.47 14.72 -7.03
N LEU A 657 6.56 13.96 -7.09
CA LEU A 657 6.63 12.62 -6.52
C LEU A 657 6.72 12.61 -4.97
N PRO A 658 6.37 11.48 -4.32
CA PRO A 658 6.45 11.36 -2.86
C PRO A 658 7.89 11.50 -2.33
N MET A 659 8.08 12.32 -1.30
CA MET A 659 9.38 12.50 -0.64
C MET A 659 9.80 11.28 0.20
N HIS A 660 11.11 10.99 0.19
CA HIS A 660 11.76 9.97 1.00
C HIS A 660 12.67 10.60 2.06
N ARG A 661 12.73 10.00 3.26
CA ARG A 661 13.51 10.48 4.43
C ARG A 661 14.08 9.34 5.29
N ARG A 662 14.49 8.24 4.66
CA ARG A 662 15.25 7.14 5.29
C ARG A 662 16.53 6.90 4.47
N PRO A 663 17.52 6.16 4.98
CA PRO A 663 18.75 5.90 4.23
C PRO A 663 18.50 5.24 2.87
N VAL A 664 19.27 5.66 1.88
CA VAL A 664 19.27 5.12 0.51
C VAL A 664 20.70 4.78 0.09
N LEU A 665 20.83 3.83 -0.83
CA LEU A 665 22.10 3.23 -1.23
C LEU A 665 22.49 3.64 -2.66
N ARG A 666 23.72 4.12 -2.81
CA ARG A 666 24.48 4.11 -4.06
C ARG A 666 25.72 3.24 -3.87
N GLN A 667 26.46 2.97 -4.94
CA GLN A 667 27.75 2.31 -4.87
C GLN A 667 28.76 3.01 -5.81
N SER A 668 30.05 2.80 -5.61
CA SER A 668 31.11 3.26 -6.51
C SER A 668 31.96 2.09 -6.99
N ARG A 669 32.48 2.21 -8.22
CA ARG A 669 33.49 1.31 -8.80
C ARG A 669 34.92 1.83 -8.60
N SER A 670 35.08 3.09 -8.20
CA SER A 670 36.33 3.67 -7.72
C SER A 670 36.35 3.69 -6.19
N ASP A 671 37.52 3.39 -5.60
CA ASP A 671 37.81 3.45 -4.17
C ASP A 671 38.58 4.73 -3.77
N GLU A 672 38.56 5.75 -4.63
CA GLU A 672 39.10 7.10 -4.37
C GLU A 672 38.77 7.63 -2.96
N PRO A 673 39.74 8.22 -2.25
CA PRO A 673 39.56 8.66 -0.87
C PRO A 673 38.59 9.83 -0.78
N VAL A 674 37.54 9.67 0.04
CA VAL A 674 36.60 10.73 0.40
C VAL A 674 36.91 11.25 1.80
N GLU A 675 37.29 12.52 1.92
CA GLU A 675 37.61 13.14 3.19
C GLU A 675 36.35 13.50 4.01
N PRO A 676 36.22 13.06 5.27
CA PRO A 676 35.11 13.46 6.13
C PRO A 676 35.05 14.99 6.32
N GLY A 677 33.87 15.56 6.17
CA GLY A 677 33.63 17.00 6.14
C GLY A 677 33.53 17.60 4.74
N SER A 678 34.02 16.92 3.69
CA SER A 678 33.89 17.38 2.29
C SER A 678 32.42 17.55 1.87
N VAL A 679 32.19 18.32 0.80
CA VAL A 679 30.89 18.40 0.13
C VAL A 679 31.05 17.95 -1.31
N HIS A 680 30.14 17.09 -1.76
CA HIS A 680 30.03 16.63 -3.14
C HIS A 680 28.73 17.11 -3.75
N VAL A 681 28.70 17.33 -5.07
CA VAL A 681 27.53 17.73 -5.84
C VAL A 681 27.28 16.75 -6.97
N GLU A 682 26.01 16.49 -7.26
CA GLU A 682 25.59 16.02 -8.58
C GLU A 682 25.05 17.21 -9.38
N PRO A 683 25.72 17.65 -10.46
CA PRO A 683 25.19 18.73 -11.30
C PRO A 683 23.92 18.30 -12.05
N GLY A 684 23.86 17.04 -12.49
CA GLY A 684 22.66 16.41 -13.05
C GLY A 684 21.70 15.95 -11.95
N PHE A 685 20.91 14.90 -12.21
CA PHE A 685 20.00 14.31 -11.22
C PHE A 685 20.58 13.02 -10.63
N LEU A 686 20.69 12.92 -9.31
CA LEU A 686 21.24 11.72 -8.66
C LEU A 686 20.14 10.67 -8.48
N THR A 687 20.44 9.40 -8.74
CA THR A 687 19.55 8.26 -8.43
C THR A 687 20.07 7.50 -7.20
N ALA A 688 19.24 6.83 -6.41
CA ALA A 688 19.71 5.88 -5.39
C ALA A 688 18.68 4.77 -5.15
N SER A 689 19.15 3.63 -4.64
CA SER A 689 18.33 2.48 -4.28
C SER A 689 17.64 2.69 -2.91
N LEU A 690 16.36 2.39 -2.84
CA LEU A 690 15.59 2.22 -1.60
C LEU A 690 15.86 0.85 -0.96
N ASP A 691 16.23 -0.14 -1.78
CA ASP A 691 16.66 -1.45 -1.34
C ASP A 691 18.06 -1.34 -0.75
N LEU A 692 18.22 -1.76 0.51
CA LEU A 692 19.49 -1.74 1.24
C LEU A 692 20.16 -3.13 1.29
N ASP A 693 19.54 -4.10 0.63
CA ASP A 693 19.94 -5.50 0.47
C ASP A 693 20.39 -5.82 -0.98
N VAL A 694 20.65 -4.82 -1.83
CA VAL A 694 21.17 -5.03 -3.20
C VAL A 694 22.65 -4.68 -3.32
N THR A 695 23.33 -5.25 -4.32
CA THR A 695 24.66 -4.81 -4.77
C THR A 695 24.79 -4.96 -6.28
N VAL A 696 25.64 -4.15 -6.92
CA VAL A 696 26.08 -4.34 -8.30
C VAL A 696 27.38 -5.15 -8.36
N THR A 697 27.68 -5.71 -9.53
CA THR A 697 28.98 -6.29 -9.85
C THR A 697 30.06 -5.20 -9.87
N ASP A 698 31.24 -5.53 -9.33
CA ASP A 698 32.42 -4.66 -9.23
C ASP A 698 32.24 -3.42 -8.33
N ALA A 699 31.34 -3.48 -7.34
CA ALA A 699 31.20 -2.43 -6.34
C ALA A 699 32.41 -2.42 -5.37
N ALA A 700 33.25 -1.39 -5.47
CA ALA A 700 34.40 -1.17 -4.59
C ALA A 700 34.00 -0.49 -3.27
N VAL A 701 32.97 0.38 -3.31
CA VAL A 701 32.52 1.20 -2.17
C VAL A 701 30.99 1.25 -2.08
N ASP A 702 30.42 1.07 -0.89
CA ASP A 702 29.03 1.41 -0.58
C ASP A 702 28.90 2.91 -0.28
N VAL A 703 27.89 3.59 -0.81
CA VAL A 703 27.62 5.01 -0.53
C VAL A 703 26.23 5.13 0.08
N LEU A 704 26.15 5.23 1.40
CA LEU A 704 24.89 5.33 2.15
C LEU A 704 24.55 6.79 2.41
N ILE A 705 23.43 7.26 1.87
CA ILE A 705 23.00 8.66 1.94
C ILE A 705 21.82 8.79 2.90
N TRP A 706 21.87 9.77 3.82
CA TRP A 706 20.70 10.24 4.56
C TRP A 706 20.03 11.41 3.81
N PRO A 707 18.84 11.23 3.20
CA PRO A 707 18.22 12.24 2.35
C PRO A 707 17.31 13.22 3.11
N ALA A 708 17.19 14.41 2.54
CA ALA A 708 16.29 15.50 2.90
C ALA A 708 15.21 15.76 1.83
N THR A 709 15.53 15.66 0.53
CA THR A 709 14.61 15.98 -0.58
C THR A 709 14.33 14.83 -1.55
N ALA A 710 15.10 13.73 -1.51
CA ALA A 710 14.95 12.55 -2.39
C ALA A 710 13.48 12.15 -2.66
N ARG A 711 13.18 11.73 -3.89
CA ARG A 711 11.82 11.48 -4.39
C ARG A 711 11.66 10.06 -4.90
N ARG A 712 10.64 9.35 -4.40
CA ARG A 712 10.37 7.93 -4.71
C ARG A 712 9.75 7.80 -6.10
N THR A 713 10.35 6.97 -6.95
CA THR A 713 9.80 6.67 -8.29
C THR A 713 8.99 5.37 -8.31
N THR A 714 8.93 4.67 -7.18
CA THR A 714 8.22 3.41 -6.93
C THR A 714 6.71 3.48 -7.19
N GLU A 715 6.08 4.63 -6.95
CA GLU A 715 4.68 4.86 -7.30
C GLU A 715 4.48 5.07 -8.82
N LEU A 716 5.52 5.43 -9.58
CA LEU A 716 5.45 5.70 -11.01
C LEU A 716 5.88 4.51 -11.89
N LEU A 717 6.92 3.76 -11.47
CA LEU A 717 7.55 2.66 -12.23
C LEU A 717 7.58 1.34 -11.44
N GLY A 718 6.57 1.10 -10.59
CA GLY A 718 6.56 -0.01 -9.64
C GLY A 718 6.81 -1.40 -10.24
N GLN A 719 7.40 -2.29 -9.44
CA GLN A 719 7.97 -3.61 -9.81
C GLN A 719 9.34 -3.58 -10.51
N ARG A 720 10.04 -2.43 -10.57
CA ARG A 720 11.47 -2.44 -10.85
C ARG A 720 12.28 -2.89 -9.64
N THR A 721 13.35 -3.64 -9.89
CA THR A 721 14.34 -4.03 -8.87
C THR A 721 15.72 -3.46 -9.24
N PRO A 722 16.38 -2.70 -8.35
CA PRO A 722 15.86 -2.19 -7.08
C PRO A 722 14.75 -1.14 -7.24
N ASP A 723 13.98 -0.92 -6.17
CA ASP A 723 13.15 0.27 -6.01
C ASP A 723 14.05 1.54 -5.94
N GLU A 724 13.74 2.60 -6.68
CA GLU A 724 14.60 3.78 -6.83
C GLU A 724 14.03 5.09 -6.20
N VAL A 725 14.93 5.99 -5.81
CA VAL A 725 14.69 7.43 -5.60
C VAL A 725 15.53 8.27 -6.57
N VAL A 726 15.06 9.48 -6.86
CA VAL A 726 15.80 10.52 -7.57
C VAL A 726 15.90 11.77 -6.71
N PHE A 727 17.07 12.41 -6.68
CA PHE A 727 17.32 13.72 -6.08
C PHE A 727 17.21 14.80 -7.17
N GLY A 728 16.87 16.04 -6.77
CA GLY A 728 16.84 17.17 -7.70
C GLY A 728 18.23 17.50 -8.28
N ALA A 729 18.25 18.31 -9.34
CA ALA A 729 19.51 18.74 -9.93
C ALA A 729 20.29 19.69 -9.01
N GLY A 730 21.62 19.60 -9.02
CA GLY A 730 22.47 20.35 -8.08
C GLY A 730 22.38 19.87 -6.63
N ALA A 731 21.97 18.63 -6.38
CA ALA A 731 21.89 18.09 -5.02
C ALA A 731 23.30 17.98 -4.38
N ARG A 732 23.40 18.42 -3.12
CA ARG A 732 24.68 18.55 -2.38
C ARG A 732 24.72 17.60 -1.20
N PHE A 733 25.87 16.96 -0.97
CA PHE A 733 26.04 15.89 0.01
C PHE A 733 27.30 16.11 0.83
N LYS A 734 27.17 16.29 2.15
CA LYS A 734 28.32 16.35 3.05
C LYS A 734 28.79 14.94 3.43
N ALA A 735 30.08 14.68 3.33
CA ALA A 735 30.70 13.46 3.82
C ALA A 735 30.75 13.47 5.35
N LEU A 736 30.18 12.46 5.99
CA LEU A 736 30.13 12.35 7.46
C LEU A 736 31.23 11.41 7.98
N ALA A 737 31.47 10.31 7.28
CA ALA A 737 32.50 9.34 7.64
C ALA A 737 32.82 8.38 6.49
N VAL A 738 34.02 7.80 6.55
CA VAL A 738 34.36 6.55 5.86
C VAL A 738 34.45 5.42 6.88
N ARG A 739 33.94 4.24 6.53
CA ARG A 739 33.92 3.03 7.36
C ARG A 739 34.50 1.85 6.58
N ARG A 740 35.68 1.38 6.98
CA ARG A 740 36.26 0.14 6.45
C ARG A 740 35.70 -1.08 7.19
N ALA A 741 36.07 -2.28 6.76
CA ALA A 741 35.79 -3.55 7.41
C ALA A 741 37.08 -4.34 7.44
N ASP A 742 37.39 -4.93 8.59
CA ASP A 742 38.65 -5.65 8.84
C ASP A 742 38.76 -6.92 8.00
N ASP A 743 39.96 -7.50 7.92
CA ASP A 743 40.28 -8.70 7.14
C ASP A 743 39.80 -9.99 7.85
N SER A 744 38.51 -10.06 8.16
CA SER A 744 37.86 -11.29 8.59
C SER A 744 37.46 -12.14 7.39
N GLU A 745 38.33 -13.07 6.99
CA GLU A 745 37.99 -14.15 6.06
C GLU A 745 36.97 -15.09 6.71
N ASP A 746 35.68 -14.83 6.47
CA ASP A 746 34.60 -15.80 6.65
C ASP A 746 34.42 -16.50 5.29
N PRO A 747 34.96 -17.71 5.06
CA PRO A 747 35.10 -18.26 3.71
C PRO A 747 33.74 -18.69 3.15
N ASP A 748 32.86 -19.20 4.00
CA ASP A 748 31.74 -20.07 3.62
C ASP A 748 30.46 -19.32 3.21
N ILE A 749 30.46 -17.97 3.16
CA ILE A 749 29.34 -17.20 2.61
C ILE A 749 29.39 -17.21 1.08
N GLU A 750 28.78 -18.22 0.49
CA GLU A 750 28.52 -18.33 -0.95
C GLU A 750 27.41 -17.34 -1.38
N GLY A 751 27.78 -16.29 -2.11
CA GLY A 751 26.85 -15.26 -2.59
C GLY A 751 27.48 -13.86 -2.72
N PRO A 752 26.72 -12.87 -3.26
CA PRO A 752 27.22 -11.50 -3.42
C PRO A 752 27.40 -10.81 -2.05
N ARG A 753 28.57 -10.23 -1.83
CA ARG A 753 28.98 -9.60 -0.56
C ARG A 753 28.93 -8.08 -0.63
N ALA A 754 28.82 -7.40 0.52
CA ALA A 754 28.86 -5.94 0.60
C ALA A 754 30.31 -5.41 0.41
N PRO A 755 30.50 -4.26 -0.24
CA PRO A 755 31.78 -3.54 -0.25
C PRO A 755 32.40 -3.36 1.15
N ARG A 756 33.72 -3.56 1.24
CA ARG A 756 34.47 -3.40 2.51
C ARG A 756 34.55 -1.93 2.94
N ILE A 757 34.60 -1.01 1.99
CA ILE A 757 34.60 0.44 2.25
C ILE A 757 33.16 0.94 2.12
N ALA A 758 32.72 1.75 3.07
CA ALA A 758 31.46 2.48 2.98
C ALA A 758 31.65 3.96 3.30
N VAL A 759 31.12 4.83 2.45
CA VAL A 759 31.09 6.29 2.63
C VAL A 759 29.68 6.68 3.10
N LEU A 760 29.60 7.43 4.20
CA LEU A 760 28.35 7.82 4.83
C LEU A 760 28.10 9.32 4.57
N LEU A 761 27.04 9.65 3.83
CA LEU A 761 26.73 11.02 3.38
C LEU A 761 25.42 11.54 3.98
N ARG A 762 25.29 12.86 4.14
CA ARG A 762 24.00 13.54 4.36
C ARG A 762 23.72 14.53 3.24
N GLU A 763 22.50 14.51 2.72
CA GLU A 763 22.00 15.56 1.83
C GLU A 763 21.85 16.90 2.58
N LEU A 764 22.47 17.95 2.07
CA LEU A 764 22.29 19.32 2.54
C LEU A 764 21.00 19.90 1.96
N ALA A 765 20.18 20.54 2.79
CA ALA A 765 18.93 21.14 2.34
C ALA A 765 19.17 22.29 1.34
N PRO A 766 18.18 22.65 0.50
CA PRO A 766 18.24 23.85 -0.32
C PRO A 766 18.49 25.09 0.56
N GLY A 767 19.54 25.86 0.25
CA GLY A 767 19.96 27.03 1.04
C GLY A 767 20.75 26.71 2.32
N GLU A 768 21.00 25.44 2.66
CA GLU A 768 21.91 25.08 3.76
C GLU A 768 23.36 25.37 3.32
N VAL A 769 23.98 26.40 3.89
CA VAL A 769 25.39 26.70 3.66
C VAL A 769 26.23 25.67 4.44
N PRO A 770 27.21 24.99 3.81
CA PRO A 770 28.19 24.19 4.55
C PRO A 770 28.93 25.10 5.52
N GLY A 771 29.13 24.69 6.78
CA GLY A 771 30.01 25.43 7.68
C GLY A 771 31.45 25.36 7.20
N ASP A 772 32.23 26.42 7.44
CA ASP A 772 33.65 26.51 7.03
C ASP A 772 34.58 25.54 7.77
N THR A 773 34.03 24.66 8.62
CA THR A 773 34.74 23.63 9.38
C THR A 773 34.36 22.22 8.92
N THR A 774 35.34 21.31 8.90
CA THR A 774 35.13 19.87 8.64
C THR A 774 34.40 19.16 9.78
N GLU A 775 34.15 19.84 10.90
CA GLU A 775 33.42 19.31 12.06
C GLU A 775 31.98 18.92 11.71
N LEU A 776 31.45 17.94 12.45
CA LEU A 776 30.10 17.42 12.26
C LEU A 776 29.13 18.06 13.26
N ASP A 777 28.10 18.76 12.78
CA ASP A 777 27.07 19.35 13.64
C ASP A 777 26.17 18.27 14.28
N GLU A 778 25.25 18.66 15.17
CA GLU A 778 24.34 17.68 15.77
C GLU A 778 23.45 16.94 14.73
N ARG A 779 23.19 17.51 13.55
CA ARG A 779 22.36 16.89 12.50
C ARG A 779 23.17 15.86 11.73
N ASP A 780 24.41 16.19 11.40
CA ASP A 780 25.45 15.31 10.87
C ASP A 780 25.62 14.10 11.80
N GLN A 781 25.88 14.32 13.09
CA GLN A 781 26.04 13.25 14.08
C GLN A 781 24.78 12.36 14.21
N ARG A 782 23.57 12.97 14.21
CA ARG A 782 22.29 12.24 14.25
C ARG A 782 21.92 11.55 12.94
N ALA A 783 22.56 11.88 11.83
CA ALA A 783 22.48 11.13 10.57
C ALA A 783 23.50 9.99 10.58
N LEU A 784 24.75 10.28 10.92
CA LEU A 784 25.87 9.35 10.98
C LEU A 784 25.54 8.11 11.83
N GLY A 785 25.11 8.28 13.08
CA GLY A 785 24.77 7.14 13.95
C GLY A 785 23.63 6.26 13.43
N LYS A 786 22.77 6.76 12.55
CA LYS A 786 21.72 5.96 11.87
C LYS A 786 22.25 5.27 10.62
N LEU A 787 23.16 5.90 9.88
CA LEU A 787 23.84 5.32 8.74
C LEU A 787 24.78 4.18 9.18
N ASP A 788 25.49 4.34 10.29
CA ASP A 788 26.29 3.28 10.93
C ASP A 788 25.43 2.07 11.33
N ALA A 789 24.28 2.29 11.97
CA ALA A 789 23.35 1.22 12.31
C ALA A 789 22.77 0.50 11.07
N VAL A 790 22.59 1.22 9.96
CA VAL A 790 22.18 0.65 8.67
C VAL A 790 23.31 -0.15 8.02
N LEU A 791 24.53 0.37 8.00
CA LEU A 791 25.72 -0.33 7.50
C LEU A 791 25.98 -1.63 8.27
N ALA A 792 25.91 -1.58 9.59
CA ALA A 792 26.08 -2.73 10.48
C ALA A 792 25.00 -3.81 10.28
N ARG A 793 23.79 -3.45 9.83
CA ARG A 793 22.77 -4.40 9.41
C ARG A 793 23.03 -4.93 8.00
N ARG A 794 23.36 -4.04 7.04
CA ARG A 794 23.63 -4.40 5.64
C ARG A 794 24.75 -5.42 5.51
N ARG A 795 25.87 -5.23 6.24
CA ARG A 795 27.00 -6.17 6.33
C ARG A 795 26.65 -7.54 6.93
N LYS A 796 25.43 -7.75 7.45
CA LYS A 796 24.93 -9.00 8.03
C LYS A 796 23.73 -9.60 7.29
N ASN A 797 23.23 -8.93 6.25
CA ASN A 797 22.14 -9.46 5.42
C ASN A 797 22.75 -10.22 4.22
N ALA A 798 22.08 -11.27 3.76
CA ALA A 798 22.28 -11.75 2.39
C ALA A 798 21.88 -10.64 1.39
N LEU A 799 22.61 -10.52 0.28
CA LEU A 799 22.35 -9.50 -0.74
C LEU A 799 21.80 -10.11 -2.04
N ARG A 800 21.15 -9.27 -2.83
CA ARG A 800 20.69 -9.54 -4.20
C ARG A 800 21.59 -8.81 -5.20
N LEU A 801 21.95 -9.47 -6.30
CA LEU A 801 22.69 -8.83 -7.39
C LEU A 801 21.74 -7.95 -8.23
N VAL A 802 22.30 -6.92 -8.88
CA VAL A 802 21.57 -6.01 -9.80
C VAL A 802 22.30 -6.02 -11.14
N ASP A 803 21.73 -6.73 -12.10
CA ASP A 803 22.35 -7.00 -13.41
C ASP A 803 21.87 -6.06 -14.53
N GLY A 804 20.81 -5.29 -14.30
CA GLY A 804 20.22 -4.40 -15.32
C GLY A 804 21.13 -3.20 -15.65
N PRO A 805 21.66 -3.06 -16.88
CA PRO A 805 22.76 -2.14 -17.18
C PRO A 805 22.42 -0.66 -16.91
N GLY A 806 21.23 -0.18 -17.32
CA GLY A 806 20.77 1.17 -17.00
C GLY A 806 20.62 1.43 -15.49
N ALA A 807 20.24 0.43 -14.69
CA ALA A 807 20.16 0.56 -13.23
C ALA A 807 21.55 0.56 -12.58
N VAL A 808 22.46 -0.33 -13.01
CA VAL A 808 23.87 -0.33 -12.58
C VAL A 808 24.50 1.04 -12.85
N ALA A 809 24.42 1.55 -14.08
CA ALA A 809 24.99 2.84 -14.47
C ALA A 809 24.44 4.01 -13.63
N ARG A 810 23.12 4.02 -13.37
CA ARG A 810 22.50 5.01 -12.46
C ARG A 810 23.06 4.91 -11.05
N LEU A 811 23.18 3.70 -10.49
CA LEU A 811 23.66 3.49 -9.12
C LEU A 811 25.16 3.69 -8.94
N THR A 812 25.98 3.53 -10.00
CA THR A 812 27.46 3.66 -9.95
C THR A 812 28.04 4.95 -10.51
N SER A 813 27.23 5.86 -11.06
CA SER A 813 27.71 7.18 -11.54
C SER A 813 28.52 7.94 -10.45
N PRO A 814 29.71 8.50 -10.74
CA PRO A 814 30.48 9.23 -9.74
C PRO A 814 29.78 10.55 -9.38
N LEU A 815 29.91 10.98 -8.12
CA LEU A 815 29.64 12.35 -7.69
C LEU A 815 30.83 13.25 -8.07
N VAL A 816 30.61 14.56 -8.17
CA VAL A 816 31.69 15.55 -8.34
C VAL A 816 31.98 16.19 -6.99
N GLU A 817 33.23 16.58 -6.72
CA GLU A 817 33.56 17.41 -5.55
C GLU A 817 32.97 18.83 -5.71
N TRP A 818 32.59 19.47 -4.60
CA TRP A 818 32.04 20.82 -4.64
C TRP A 818 33.13 21.88 -4.70
N ASP A 819 33.26 22.53 -5.86
CA ASP A 819 33.96 23.80 -5.99
C ASP A 819 32.98 24.98 -5.96
N ALA A 820 33.28 25.98 -5.13
CA ALA A 820 32.52 27.21 -5.02
C ALA A 820 32.75 28.16 -6.21
N GLU A 821 33.94 28.22 -6.80
CA GLU A 821 34.21 29.15 -7.90
C GLU A 821 33.52 28.70 -9.19
N THR A 822 33.63 27.42 -9.55
CA THR A 822 33.02 26.86 -10.77
C THR A 822 31.47 26.82 -10.72
N MET A 823 30.85 26.80 -9.53
CA MET A 823 29.38 26.68 -9.39
C MET A 823 28.60 27.97 -9.11
N VAL A 824 29.26 29.09 -8.78
CA VAL A 824 28.58 30.35 -8.39
C VAL A 824 28.24 31.27 -9.57
N THR A 825 28.65 30.93 -10.81
CA THR A 825 28.49 31.81 -11.99
C THR A 825 27.30 31.41 -12.87
N PRO A 826 26.08 32.00 -12.71
CA PRO A 826 25.00 31.84 -13.68
C PRO A 826 25.36 32.56 -14.99
N GLY A 827 25.34 31.83 -16.11
CA GLY A 827 25.75 32.32 -17.42
C GLY A 827 24.97 33.57 -17.88
N ARG A 828 25.61 34.74 -17.83
CA ARG A 828 25.01 36.03 -18.21
C ARG A 828 25.01 36.21 -19.74
N ALA A 829 24.17 35.43 -20.43
CA ALA A 829 23.96 35.49 -21.88
C ALA A 829 23.19 36.77 -22.32
N GLY A 830 23.73 37.95 -22.00
CA GLY A 830 23.25 39.25 -22.47
C GLY A 830 24.00 39.68 -23.72
N GLY A 831 23.41 39.47 -24.90
CA GLY A 831 24.05 39.81 -26.17
C GLY A 831 24.21 41.32 -26.39
N HIS A 832 25.45 41.82 -26.31
CA HIS A 832 25.79 43.16 -26.80
C HIS A 832 25.82 43.17 -28.34
N SER A 833 24.65 43.33 -28.95
CA SER A 833 24.54 43.55 -30.40
C SER A 833 24.88 45.00 -30.73
N THR A 834 26.13 45.25 -31.13
CA THR A 834 26.58 46.56 -31.62
C THR A 834 26.05 46.82 -33.03
N VAL A 835 24.86 47.40 -33.12
CA VAL A 835 24.31 47.88 -34.40
C VAL A 835 25.02 49.16 -34.81
N MET A 836 26.04 49.03 -35.66
CA MET A 836 26.50 50.14 -36.51
C MET A 836 25.48 50.34 -37.62
N ALA A 837 24.84 51.51 -37.64
CA ALA A 837 23.96 51.93 -38.74
C ALA A 837 24.63 53.07 -39.52
N SER A 838 24.54 52.97 -40.85
CA SER A 838 24.52 54.09 -41.78
C SER A 838 23.11 54.18 -42.37
#